data_AF-G8C1Q2-F1
#
_entry.id   AF-G8C1Q2-F1
#
_cell.length_a   1.000
_cell.length_b   1.000
_cell.length_c   1.000
_cell.angle_alpha   90.00
_cell.angle_beta   90.00
_cell.angle_gamma   90.00
#
_symmetry.space_group_name_H-M   'P 1'
#
loop_
_entity.id
_entity.type
_entity.pdbx_description
1 polymer ?
#
loop_
_entity_poly.entity_id
_entity_poly.type
_entity_poly.pdbx_seq_one_letter_code
_entity_poly.pdbx_strand_id
1 'polypeptide(L)'
;MSDEEVPTVHEDVSNKENENLADTSIVSDSGFGLRRSTRTPKPRVLIDKATETEERNAAEAAERRRISNAKAKQKAKLKQKALEKEKQMLIVKKEKEKERLKKQKLKQKEKEKAKKAKEKEKEKNKKKLLQLKAIKKNPTIAGGKIDKNVKVKEASLDYIPPVNTENWTPMLPLSTLDFKNAHSVISRFKNPNLMAVPYAGDVMKLMSFINKFYIFFDNELLNLSFQDFEIGLDLYPVTPQDIGMEFDNKKLLYQDYISVKEVIACQDKMNLVFLSLLRLLFDSSDSDRSREHNPVASLADLQTSKKVYAKYIEKLRETSLDWGYPQEWRKQINEGDDISKPKSKMFENDDTIPVDPKNPLILTENIYEWQKLAPIDEEDNPLFVPDIEKIGILALYPNDRIILFRALVDWCSANSPKVHNEIHFLSHFKKDPTFGIQTQHVPRYFLEGSKTTMLQFQRLCEIMEIRMEVRSKRKHVKKQIAEGKNEDFAKKMEILNHIKASYSSLTAEEKKKSIIENYDNWTKLFKGELHDNPLSDPYEDELYKLRSQEFFISRIPQVGDFYIPRLHSYSDSPVSVSTYTDLRSLENLLDKFNDGKYDTHYLFENFGQALSSQFKLLYHDTPTLISDMGKPRAKKGKVYWYEMCQDSNTLLEFIDFLDYKIASPVEKPKKKVKEEVENNTSENLQAIPEAKEPEPENVETDVKNEEPENLDPTINKKPLPKESRFNASRRKLKQLQDYLKRLYHILHAFEQLKKEYAGMKSGKRTLRRIQRRITYNDSDFDEDDERDNDEDNDEDEYPRANKKYRRE
;
A
#
# COMPACT_ATOMS: atom_id res chain seq x y z
N MET A 1 60.78 9.10 -53.32
CA MET A 1 61.54 7.93 -53.82
C MET A 1 60.97 6.72 -53.09
N SER A 2 60.07 5.90 -53.64
CA SER A 2 59.29 5.88 -54.88
C SER A 2 58.35 4.69 -54.69
N ASP A 3 57.03 4.93 -54.83
CA ASP A 3 55.99 4.10 -55.46
C ASP A 3 55.77 2.66 -54.91
N GLU A 4 54.58 2.05 -54.83
CA GLU A 4 53.22 2.32 -55.32
C GLU A 4 52.24 1.34 -54.60
N GLU A 5 50.94 1.67 -54.60
CA GLU A 5 49.75 0.78 -54.61
C GLU A 5 49.39 -0.20 -53.43
N VAL A 6 48.43 0.22 -52.57
CA VAL A 6 46.99 -0.20 -52.44
C VAL A 6 46.60 -1.63 -52.93
N PRO A 7 45.56 -2.38 -52.41
CA PRO A 7 44.53 -2.13 -51.37
C PRO A 7 44.14 -3.30 -50.38
N THR A 8 43.42 -2.92 -49.30
CA THR A 8 42.22 -3.50 -48.63
C THR A 8 41.92 -5.02 -48.42
N VAL A 9 41.52 -5.31 -47.16
CA VAL A 9 40.30 -6.05 -46.68
C VAL A 9 40.30 -7.61 -46.69
N HIS A 10 40.15 -8.25 -45.51
CA HIS A 10 38.96 -8.98 -45.02
C HIS A 10 39.28 -9.99 -43.88
N GLU A 11 38.39 -9.98 -42.86
CA GLU A 11 37.73 -11.10 -42.17
C GLU A 11 38.48 -12.30 -41.54
N ASP A 12 37.95 -12.63 -40.34
CA ASP A 12 38.01 -13.88 -39.61
C ASP A 12 37.90 -15.15 -40.47
N VAL A 13 38.53 -16.24 -39.98
CA VAL A 13 38.00 -17.62 -39.88
C VAL A 13 39.18 -18.55 -39.63
N SER A 14 39.28 -19.08 -38.40
CA SER A 14 40.10 -20.26 -38.11
C SER A 14 39.23 -21.50 -38.23
N ASN A 15 39.37 -22.19 -39.36
CA ASN A 15 38.97 -23.58 -39.57
C ASN A 15 40.26 -24.39 -39.77
N LYS A 16 40.44 -25.49 -39.02
CA LYS A 16 40.67 -26.83 -39.60
C LYS A 16 41.05 -27.87 -38.55
N GLU A 17 40.34 -28.99 -38.69
CA GLU A 17 40.67 -30.35 -38.29
C GLU A 17 42.02 -30.81 -38.85
N ASN A 18 42.76 -31.66 -38.14
CA ASN A 18 42.94 -33.07 -38.53
C ASN A 18 43.85 -33.89 -37.60
N GLU A 19 43.54 -35.18 -37.59
CA GLU A 19 44.03 -36.33 -36.84
C GLU A 19 45.52 -36.70 -37.09
N ASN A 20 46.19 -37.30 -36.10
CA ASN A 20 46.62 -38.73 -36.09
C ASN A 20 47.66 -39.09 -35.00
N LEU A 21 47.39 -40.20 -34.29
CA LEU A 21 48.23 -41.40 -33.96
C LEU A 21 49.78 -41.27 -34.00
N ALA A 22 50.64 -41.89 -33.16
CA ALA A 22 50.56 -43.01 -32.22
C ALA A 22 51.84 -43.09 -31.32
N ASP A 23 51.78 -43.94 -30.29
CA ASP A 23 52.84 -44.73 -29.62
C ASP A 23 54.15 -44.10 -29.09
N THR A 24 54.39 -44.24 -27.79
CA THR A 24 55.33 -45.23 -27.22
C THR A 24 55.41 -45.14 -25.69
N SER A 25 55.35 -46.29 -25.03
CA SER A 25 55.66 -46.55 -23.62
C SER A 25 57.17 -46.64 -23.37
N ILE A 26 57.66 -46.31 -22.16
CA ILE A 26 58.75 -47.01 -21.43
C ILE A 26 58.87 -46.50 -19.96
N VAL A 27 58.64 -47.43 -19.02
CA VAL A 27 59.43 -47.81 -17.81
C VAL A 27 60.03 -46.71 -16.89
N SER A 28 59.70 -46.74 -15.59
CA SER A 28 60.63 -47.19 -14.52
C SER A 28 60.14 -46.98 -13.08
N ASP A 29 60.48 -48.00 -12.28
CA ASP A 29 60.34 -48.19 -10.85
C ASP A 29 60.95 -47.09 -9.97
N SER A 30 60.36 -46.86 -8.78
CA SER A 30 60.96 -47.21 -7.48
C SER A 30 60.36 -46.39 -6.33
N GLY A 31 59.70 -47.07 -5.41
CA GLY A 31 59.25 -46.52 -4.12
C GLY A 31 60.02 -47.14 -2.96
N PHE A 32 60.85 -46.34 -2.30
CA PHE A 32 61.53 -46.63 -1.03
C PHE A 32 60.69 -46.11 0.15
N GLY A 33 60.58 -46.88 1.25
CA GLY A 33 60.51 -46.31 2.61
C GLY A 33 59.23 -46.50 3.46
N LEU A 34 59.15 -47.64 4.20
CA LEU A 34 59.03 -47.77 5.68
C LEU A 34 58.34 -46.62 6.47
N ARG A 35 57.33 -46.77 7.36
CA ARG A 35 57.14 -47.61 8.59
C ARG A 35 55.86 -47.03 9.27
N ARG A 36 54.89 -47.69 9.93
CA ARG A 36 54.88 -48.71 11.02
C ARG A 36 53.45 -49.29 11.20
N SER A 37 53.38 -50.61 11.41
CA SER A 37 52.58 -51.42 12.37
C SER A 37 51.10 -51.07 12.63
N THR A 38 50.10 -51.95 12.67
CA THR A 38 49.90 -53.34 13.16
C THR A 38 48.55 -53.78 12.55
N ARG A 39 48.15 -55.02 12.29
CA ARG A 39 48.29 -56.29 12.99
C ARG A 39 47.70 -57.33 12.02
N THR A 40 48.38 -58.46 11.82
CA THR A 40 47.92 -59.59 11.00
C THR A 40 46.77 -60.35 11.67
N PRO A 41 45.97 -61.08 10.89
CA PRO A 41 46.18 -62.54 10.85
C PRO A 41 46.29 -63.11 9.43
N LYS A 42 47.02 -64.22 9.34
CA LYS A 42 47.39 -64.99 8.14
C LYS A 42 46.26 -65.95 7.69
N PRO A 43 46.38 -66.54 6.48
CA PRO A 43 45.27 -66.91 5.60
C PRO A 43 44.87 -68.38 5.69
N ARG A 44 43.69 -68.70 5.12
CA ARG A 44 43.45 -70.00 4.50
C ARG A 44 43.41 -69.84 2.98
N VAL A 45 43.99 -70.84 2.35
CA VAL A 45 44.47 -70.90 0.98
C VAL A 45 43.54 -71.83 0.20
N LEU A 46 43.37 -71.49 -1.08
CA LEU A 46 42.98 -72.29 -2.25
C LEU A 46 41.49 -72.53 -2.56
N ILE A 47 41.30 -72.63 -3.90
CA ILE A 47 40.15 -73.13 -4.69
C ILE A 47 39.09 -72.03 -4.89
N ASP A 48 38.92 -71.39 -6.07
CA ASP A 48 38.57 -71.95 -7.38
C ASP A 48 38.94 -71.00 -8.55
N LYS A 49 39.59 -71.52 -9.60
CA LYS A 49 39.86 -70.82 -10.88
C LYS A 49 38.72 -70.97 -11.91
N ALA A 50 37.55 -71.46 -11.50
CA ALA A 50 36.43 -71.71 -12.41
C ALA A 50 35.39 -70.57 -12.46
N THR A 51 35.33 -69.70 -11.43
CA THR A 51 34.31 -68.66 -11.29
C THR A 51 34.66 -67.34 -12.02
N GLU A 52 35.95 -67.01 -12.19
CA GLU A 52 36.36 -65.76 -12.85
C GLU A 52 36.00 -65.71 -14.35
N THR A 53 35.94 -66.86 -15.03
CA THR A 53 35.56 -66.92 -16.45
C THR A 53 34.05 -66.77 -16.68
N GLU A 54 33.21 -67.20 -15.74
CA GLU A 54 31.76 -67.01 -15.83
C GLU A 54 31.35 -65.58 -15.47
N GLU A 55 32.00 -64.96 -14.48
CA GLU A 55 31.75 -63.56 -14.11
C GLU A 55 32.16 -62.58 -15.22
N ARG A 56 33.26 -62.85 -15.94
CA ARG A 56 33.72 -61.98 -17.03
C ARG A 56 32.79 -62.04 -18.25
N ASN A 57 32.27 -63.23 -18.58
CA ASN A 57 31.28 -63.40 -19.65
C ASN A 57 29.91 -62.81 -19.28
N ALA A 58 29.50 -62.90 -18.01
CA ALA A 58 28.28 -62.27 -17.53
C ALA A 58 28.37 -60.73 -17.54
N ALA A 59 29.53 -60.17 -17.19
CA ALA A 59 29.78 -58.72 -17.24
C ALA A 59 29.73 -58.18 -18.68
N GLU A 60 30.34 -58.88 -19.63
CA GLU A 60 30.34 -58.46 -21.04
C GLU A 60 28.93 -58.54 -21.68
N ALA A 61 28.14 -59.56 -21.32
CA ALA A 61 26.74 -59.67 -21.74
C ALA A 61 25.85 -58.56 -21.16
N ALA A 62 26.11 -58.15 -19.91
CA ALA A 62 25.39 -57.05 -19.26
C ALA A 62 25.71 -55.70 -19.90
N GLU A 63 26.96 -55.47 -20.30
CA GLU A 63 27.38 -54.24 -20.96
C GLU A 63 26.78 -54.11 -22.37
N ARG A 64 26.75 -55.19 -23.15
CA ARG A 64 26.07 -55.23 -24.46
C ARG A 64 24.57 -54.94 -24.34
N ARG A 65 23.90 -55.43 -23.29
CA ARG A 65 22.48 -55.11 -23.00
C ARG A 65 22.28 -53.64 -22.63
N ARG A 66 23.21 -53.02 -21.88
CA ARG A 66 23.15 -51.58 -21.56
C ARG A 66 23.30 -50.70 -22.80
N ILE A 67 24.24 -51.03 -23.68
CA ILE A 67 24.47 -50.27 -24.93
C ILE A 67 23.27 -50.41 -25.89
N SER A 68 22.70 -51.61 -25.99
CA SER A 68 21.46 -51.87 -26.76
C SER A 68 20.28 -51.04 -26.24
N ASN A 69 20.04 -51.04 -24.93
CA ASN A 69 18.96 -50.28 -24.31
C ASN A 69 19.16 -48.76 -24.43
N ALA A 70 20.40 -48.27 -24.38
CA ALA A 70 20.73 -46.87 -24.59
C ALA A 70 20.40 -46.42 -26.03
N LYS A 71 20.77 -47.23 -27.04
CA LYS A 71 20.43 -46.96 -28.45
C LYS A 71 18.92 -47.00 -28.70
N ALA A 72 18.19 -47.93 -28.06
CA ALA A 72 16.73 -48.00 -28.15
C ALA A 72 16.05 -46.75 -27.52
N LYS A 73 16.54 -46.29 -26.36
CA LYS A 73 16.05 -45.06 -25.71
C LYS A 73 16.30 -43.81 -26.55
N GLN A 74 17.47 -43.67 -27.17
CA GLN A 74 17.75 -42.54 -28.06
C GLN A 74 16.83 -42.54 -29.31
N LYS A 75 16.61 -43.71 -29.91
CA LYS A 75 15.70 -43.85 -31.06
C LYS A 75 14.25 -43.52 -30.70
N ALA A 76 13.79 -43.90 -29.51
CA ALA A 76 12.46 -43.54 -29.00
C ALA A 76 12.31 -42.03 -28.75
N LYS A 77 13.34 -41.38 -28.17
CA LYS A 77 13.34 -39.94 -27.90
C LYS A 77 13.34 -39.11 -29.19
N LEU A 78 14.06 -39.54 -30.22
CA LEU A 78 14.02 -38.91 -31.55
C LEU A 78 12.65 -39.06 -32.22
N LYS A 79 12.00 -40.23 -32.10
CA LYS A 79 10.66 -40.46 -32.66
C LYS A 79 9.58 -39.61 -31.96
N GLN A 80 9.67 -39.44 -30.63
CA GLN A 80 8.77 -38.54 -29.91
C GLN A 80 8.97 -37.07 -30.31
N LYS A 81 10.22 -36.61 -30.45
CA LYS A 81 10.52 -35.23 -30.86
C LYS A 81 10.06 -34.92 -32.29
N ALA A 82 10.09 -35.91 -33.19
CA ALA A 82 9.54 -35.79 -34.54
C ALA A 82 8.01 -35.66 -34.53
N LEU A 83 7.31 -36.47 -33.72
CA LEU A 83 5.85 -36.48 -33.61
C LEU A 83 5.32 -35.20 -32.94
N GLU A 84 6.09 -34.62 -32.02
CA GLU A 84 5.77 -33.33 -31.39
C GLU A 84 5.93 -32.15 -32.36
N LYS A 85 7.00 -32.13 -33.18
CA LYS A 85 7.16 -31.16 -34.27
C LYS A 85 6.03 -31.23 -35.30
N GLU A 86 5.57 -32.43 -35.63
CA GLU A 86 4.45 -32.62 -36.55
C GLU A 86 3.14 -32.06 -35.98
N LYS A 87 2.85 -32.31 -34.69
CA LYS A 87 1.69 -31.73 -34.00
C LYS A 87 1.74 -30.20 -33.96
N GLN A 88 2.90 -29.61 -33.68
CA GLN A 88 3.07 -28.16 -33.68
C GLN A 88 2.82 -27.54 -35.07
N MET A 89 3.32 -28.16 -36.15
CA MET A 89 3.04 -27.67 -37.51
C MET A 89 1.55 -27.76 -37.88
N LEU A 90 0.83 -28.77 -37.37
CA LEU A 90 -0.60 -28.94 -37.59
C LEU A 90 -1.44 -27.89 -36.86
N ILE A 91 -1.00 -27.49 -35.65
CA ILE A 91 -1.61 -26.38 -34.89
C ILE A 91 -1.41 -25.05 -35.63
N VAL A 92 -0.18 -24.76 -36.09
CA VAL A 92 0.13 -23.53 -36.84
C VAL A 92 -0.67 -23.44 -38.15
N LYS A 93 -0.88 -24.56 -38.86
CA LYS A 93 -1.75 -24.59 -40.05
C LYS A 93 -3.21 -24.26 -39.72
N LYS A 94 -3.76 -24.84 -38.65
CA LYS A 94 -5.14 -24.56 -38.20
C LYS A 94 -5.33 -23.10 -37.74
N GLU A 95 -4.32 -22.49 -37.14
CA GLU A 95 -4.37 -21.08 -36.75
C GLU A 95 -4.33 -20.14 -37.95
N LYS A 96 -3.44 -20.37 -38.93
CA LYS A 96 -3.39 -19.59 -40.17
C LYS A 96 -4.71 -19.66 -40.96
N GLU A 97 -5.38 -20.81 -40.94
CA GLU A 97 -6.68 -20.99 -41.58
C GLU A 97 -7.80 -20.23 -40.83
N LYS A 98 -7.82 -20.27 -39.49
CA LYS A 98 -8.74 -19.47 -38.67
C LYS A 98 -8.53 -17.96 -38.86
N GLU A 99 -7.29 -17.51 -39.01
CA GLU A 99 -6.96 -16.11 -39.26
C GLU A 99 -7.45 -15.65 -40.64
N ARG A 100 -7.28 -16.48 -41.68
CA ARG A 100 -7.86 -16.22 -43.02
C ARG A 100 -9.38 -16.07 -43.00
N LEU A 101 -10.08 -16.96 -42.27
CA LEU A 101 -11.53 -16.89 -42.09
C LEU A 101 -11.98 -15.63 -41.33
N LYS A 102 -11.23 -15.21 -40.30
CA LYS A 102 -11.48 -13.94 -39.60
C LYS A 102 -11.31 -12.74 -40.52
N LYS A 103 -10.25 -12.69 -41.33
CA LYS A 103 -10.00 -11.59 -42.30
C LYS A 103 -11.09 -11.53 -43.38
N GLN A 104 -11.60 -12.66 -43.86
CA GLN A 104 -12.74 -12.68 -44.80
C GLN A 104 -14.03 -12.15 -44.16
N LYS A 105 -14.36 -12.56 -42.94
CA LYS A 105 -15.55 -12.07 -42.22
C LYS A 105 -15.48 -10.57 -41.92
N LEU A 106 -14.28 -10.03 -41.64
CA LEU A 106 -14.08 -8.60 -41.42
C LEU A 106 -14.31 -7.79 -42.70
N LYS A 107 -13.77 -8.24 -43.83
CA LYS A 107 -14.01 -7.60 -45.15
C LYS A 107 -15.48 -7.64 -45.57
N GLN A 108 -16.22 -8.69 -45.23
CA GLN A 108 -17.67 -8.75 -45.46
C GLN A 108 -18.43 -7.74 -44.58
N LYS A 109 -18.10 -7.63 -43.30
CA LYS A 109 -18.70 -6.64 -42.39
C LYS A 109 -18.41 -5.19 -42.80
N GLU A 110 -17.21 -4.91 -43.31
CA GLU A 110 -16.87 -3.57 -43.82
C GLU A 110 -17.65 -3.22 -45.08
N LYS A 111 -17.81 -4.15 -46.03
CA LYS A 111 -18.67 -3.95 -47.21
C LYS A 111 -20.13 -3.72 -46.82
N GLU A 112 -20.63 -4.38 -45.79
CA GLU A 112 -22.00 -4.20 -45.30
C GLU A 112 -22.19 -2.85 -44.58
N LYS A 113 -21.21 -2.42 -43.77
CA LYS A 113 -21.19 -1.09 -43.16
C LYS A 113 -21.13 0.03 -44.20
N ALA A 114 -20.32 -0.14 -45.25
CA ALA A 114 -20.23 0.82 -46.35
C ALA A 114 -21.54 0.95 -47.14
N LYS A 115 -22.27 -0.17 -47.36
CA LYS A 115 -23.61 -0.13 -47.96
C LYS A 115 -24.61 0.63 -47.08
N LYS A 116 -24.65 0.34 -45.76
CA LYS A 116 -25.54 1.03 -44.81
C LYS A 116 -25.22 2.52 -44.65
N ALA A 117 -23.94 2.91 -44.79
CA ALA A 117 -23.54 4.32 -44.78
C ALA A 117 -24.05 5.07 -46.02
N LYS A 118 -23.90 4.49 -47.21
CA LYS A 118 -24.42 5.08 -48.47
C LYS A 118 -25.95 5.19 -48.47
N GLU A 119 -26.65 4.27 -47.82
CA GLU A 119 -28.11 4.28 -47.71
C GLU A 119 -28.60 5.40 -46.76
N LYS A 120 -27.92 5.59 -45.61
CA LYS A 120 -28.20 6.69 -44.68
C LYS A 120 -27.89 8.07 -45.28
N GLU A 121 -26.89 8.18 -46.14
CA GLU A 121 -26.54 9.43 -46.82
C GLU A 121 -27.61 9.81 -47.87
N LYS A 122 -28.12 8.83 -48.63
CA LYS A 122 -29.26 9.03 -49.54
C LYS A 122 -30.52 9.46 -48.80
N GLU A 123 -30.77 8.92 -47.61
CA GLU A 123 -31.94 9.30 -46.79
C GLU A 123 -31.80 10.70 -46.19
N LYS A 124 -30.58 11.11 -45.78
CA LYS A 124 -30.27 12.47 -45.31
C LYS A 124 -30.45 13.51 -46.42
N ASN A 125 -30.00 13.21 -47.64
CA ASN A 125 -30.17 14.11 -48.78
C ASN A 125 -31.64 14.24 -49.21
N LYS A 126 -32.44 13.17 -49.08
CA LYS A 126 -33.90 13.22 -49.32
C LYS A 126 -34.64 14.07 -48.29
N LYS A 127 -34.22 14.01 -47.01
CA LYS A 127 -34.77 14.85 -45.93
C LYS A 127 -34.39 16.33 -46.05
N LYS A 128 -33.17 16.65 -46.49
CA LYS A 128 -32.76 18.04 -46.79
C LYS A 128 -33.54 18.64 -47.97
N LEU A 129 -33.84 17.84 -48.99
CA LEU A 129 -34.64 18.29 -50.14
C LEU A 129 -36.10 18.60 -49.78
N LEU A 130 -36.66 17.89 -48.78
CA LEU A 130 -38.01 18.11 -48.27
C LEU A 130 -38.09 19.32 -47.33
N GLN A 131 -37.06 19.58 -46.54
CA GLN A 131 -36.99 20.78 -45.66
C GLN A 131 -36.82 22.07 -46.45
N LEU A 132 -36.09 22.05 -47.58
CA LEU A 132 -35.95 23.22 -48.46
C LEU A 132 -37.25 23.60 -49.20
N LYS A 133 -38.18 22.65 -49.39
CA LYS A 133 -39.50 22.94 -49.98
C LYS A 133 -40.51 23.52 -48.98
N ALA A 134 -40.27 23.40 -47.68
CA ALA A 134 -41.19 23.86 -46.63
C ALA A 134 -40.97 25.34 -46.20
N ILE A 135 -39.88 25.99 -46.64
CA ILE A 135 -39.49 27.34 -46.19
C ILE A 135 -40.00 28.47 -47.13
N LYS A 136 -40.76 28.15 -48.21
CA LYS A 136 -41.27 29.14 -49.19
C LYS A 136 -42.75 29.55 -49.07
N LYS A 137 -43.40 29.40 -47.91
CA LYS A 137 -44.71 30.05 -47.66
C LYS A 137 -44.73 30.72 -46.28
N ASN A 138 -45.27 31.93 -46.33
CA ASN A 138 -45.08 33.06 -45.42
C ASN A 138 -45.77 32.94 -44.03
N PRO A 139 -45.48 33.90 -43.12
CA PRO A 139 -45.70 33.83 -41.66
C PRO A 139 -47.00 34.50 -41.21
N THR A 140 -47.47 34.22 -39.97
CA THR A 140 -47.82 35.21 -38.90
C THR A 140 -48.69 34.61 -37.76
N ILE A 141 -48.33 35.00 -36.52
CA ILE A 141 -49.16 35.44 -35.37
C ILE A 141 -50.09 34.47 -34.58
N ALA A 142 -49.92 34.59 -33.25
CA ALA A 142 -50.88 34.42 -32.14
C ALA A 142 -51.19 33.03 -31.54
N GLY A 143 -51.20 33.04 -30.20
CA GLY A 143 -52.27 32.42 -29.40
C GLY A 143 -52.02 30.98 -28.98
N GLY A 144 -51.97 30.76 -27.67
CA GLY A 144 -51.60 29.48 -27.08
C GLY A 144 -52.65 28.38 -27.22
N LYS A 145 -52.20 27.15 -26.94
CA LYS A 145 -52.88 26.17 -26.08
C LYS A 145 -51.95 25.00 -25.81
N ILE A 146 -52.00 24.55 -24.57
CA ILE A 146 -51.30 23.40 -24.01
C ILE A 146 -51.79 22.15 -24.74
N ASP A 147 -50.88 21.40 -25.36
CA ASP A 147 -51.12 20.00 -25.72
C ASP A 147 -50.21 19.09 -24.90
N LYS A 148 -50.85 18.45 -23.91
CA LYS A 148 -50.38 17.26 -23.21
C LYS A 148 -50.27 16.12 -24.23
N ASN A 149 -49.10 15.94 -24.83
CA ASN A 149 -48.69 14.64 -25.40
C ASN A 149 -47.22 14.66 -25.85
N VAL A 150 -46.31 14.94 -24.92
CA VAL A 150 -44.95 14.38 -25.06
C VAL A 150 -45.04 12.94 -24.60
N LYS A 151 -45.37 12.04 -25.54
CA LYS A 151 -44.98 10.63 -25.42
C LYS A 151 -43.47 10.63 -25.26
N VAL A 152 -43.02 10.56 -24.01
CA VAL A 152 -41.73 9.99 -23.66
C VAL A 152 -41.71 8.67 -24.43
N LYS A 153 -40.84 8.56 -25.43
CA LYS A 153 -40.57 7.26 -26.04
C LYS A 153 -40.11 6.38 -24.90
N GLU A 154 -40.98 5.49 -24.44
CA GLU A 154 -40.62 4.37 -23.60
C GLU A 154 -39.37 3.77 -24.21
N ALA A 155 -38.25 3.89 -23.51
CA ALA A 155 -37.07 3.11 -23.82
C ALA A 155 -37.56 1.65 -23.85
N SER A 156 -37.37 0.98 -24.97
CA SER A 156 -37.76 -0.41 -25.18
C SER A 156 -37.45 -1.24 -23.94
N LEU A 157 -38.40 -2.08 -23.50
CA LEU A 157 -38.32 -3.10 -22.43
C LEU A 157 -37.08 -4.03 -22.47
N ASP A 158 -36.16 -3.84 -23.41
CA ASP A 158 -34.97 -4.64 -23.68
C ASP A 158 -33.64 -4.02 -23.24
N TYR A 159 -33.63 -2.77 -22.77
CA TYR A 159 -32.39 -2.09 -22.37
C TYR A 159 -31.87 -2.62 -21.03
N ILE A 160 -30.74 -3.35 -21.07
CA ILE A 160 -30.00 -3.72 -19.86
C ILE A 160 -29.14 -2.51 -19.45
N PRO A 161 -29.27 -2.00 -18.21
CA PRO A 161 -28.38 -0.96 -17.70
C PRO A 161 -26.91 -1.40 -17.80
N PRO A 162 -26.03 -0.59 -18.41
CA PRO A 162 -24.61 -0.88 -18.42
C PRO A 162 -24.07 -0.76 -16.99
N VAL A 163 -23.25 -1.72 -16.60
CA VAL A 163 -22.54 -1.72 -15.32
C VAL A 163 -21.07 -1.49 -15.67
N ASN A 164 -20.56 -0.27 -15.43
CA ASN A 164 -19.12 0.00 -15.55
C ASN A 164 -18.43 -0.53 -14.29
N THR A 165 -17.53 -1.51 -14.44
CA THR A 165 -16.81 -2.15 -13.33
C THR A 165 -15.89 -1.19 -12.58
N GLU A 166 -15.41 -0.13 -13.23
CA GLU A 166 -14.56 0.91 -12.61
C GLU A 166 -15.27 1.66 -11.49
N ASN A 167 -16.56 1.93 -11.67
CA ASN A 167 -17.32 2.78 -10.76
C ASN A 167 -17.66 2.10 -9.43
N TRP A 168 -17.43 0.78 -9.31
CA TRP A 168 -17.92 -0.04 -8.20
C TRP A 168 -16.80 -0.72 -7.41
N THR A 169 -15.54 -0.33 -7.61
CA THR A 169 -14.42 -0.89 -6.84
C THR A 169 -14.38 -0.41 -5.39
N PRO A 170 -13.88 -1.24 -4.45
CA PRO A 170 -13.63 -0.83 -3.07
C PRO A 170 -12.46 0.16 -2.96
N MET A 171 -11.55 0.15 -3.93
CA MET A 171 -10.41 1.04 -4.04
C MET A 171 -10.61 2.10 -5.13
N LEU A 172 -10.11 3.31 -4.91
CA LEU A 172 -10.09 4.40 -5.87
C LEU A 172 -8.66 4.90 -6.12
N PRO A 173 -8.36 5.35 -7.34
CA PRO A 173 -7.07 5.95 -7.64
C PRO A 173 -6.94 7.34 -7.01
N LEU A 174 -5.77 7.62 -6.43
CA LEU A 174 -5.45 8.89 -5.83
C LEU A 174 -4.74 9.80 -6.85
N SER A 175 -5.49 10.65 -7.55
CA SER A 175 -4.98 11.46 -8.66
C SER A 175 -4.18 12.68 -8.19
N THR A 176 -3.00 12.93 -8.76
CA THR A 176 -2.25 14.17 -8.49
C THR A 176 -2.80 15.38 -9.24
N LEU A 177 -3.70 15.18 -10.21
CA LEU A 177 -4.31 16.26 -10.98
C LEU A 177 -5.19 17.17 -10.12
N ASP A 178 -5.74 16.65 -9.02
CA ASP A 178 -6.61 17.38 -8.10
C ASP A 178 -5.91 18.61 -7.49
N PHE A 179 -4.58 18.60 -7.42
CA PHE A 179 -3.77 19.64 -6.80
C PHE A 179 -2.94 20.48 -7.77
N LYS A 180 -2.99 20.20 -9.08
CA LYS A 180 -2.14 20.88 -10.08
C LYS A 180 -2.26 22.41 -10.07
N ASN A 181 -3.44 22.93 -9.69
CA ASN A 181 -3.74 24.37 -9.62
C ASN A 181 -4.00 24.85 -8.18
N ALA A 182 -3.66 24.04 -7.18
CA ALA A 182 -3.87 24.37 -5.78
C ALA A 182 -2.60 24.99 -5.17
N HIS A 183 -2.79 26.02 -4.36
CA HIS A 183 -1.75 26.55 -3.48
C HIS A 183 -2.23 26.34 -2.06
N SER A 184 -1.56 25.45 -1.32
CA SER A 184 -1.84 25.29 0.10
C SER A 184 -1.34 26.51 0.86
N VAL A 185 -1.99 26.79 1.99
CA VAL A 185 -1.59 27.86 2.90
C VAL A 185 -1.55 27.26 4.29
N ILE A 186 -0.42 26.66 4.65
CA ILE A 186 -0.19 25.97 5.93
C ILE A 186 -0.51 26.89 7.13
N SER A 187 -0.24 28.20 7.01
CA SER A 187 -0.54 29.18 8.06
C SER A 187 -2.01 29.25 8.47
N ARG A 188 -2.93 28.71 7.67
CA ARG A 188 -4.36 28.59 8.02
C ARG A 188 -4.64 27.51 9.06
N PHE A 189 -3.77 26.52 9.18
CA PHE A 189 -3.84 25.42 10.15
C PHE A 189 -2.89 25.63 11.33
N LYS A 190 -2.34 26.84 11.51
CA LYS A 190 -1.45 27.14 12.64
C LYS A 190 -2.17 26.92 13.97
N ASN A 191 -1.72 25.92 14.72
CA ASN A 191 -2.10 25.61 16.10
C ASN A 191 -0.85 25.12 16.87
N PRO A 192 -0.86 25.12 18.23
CA PRO A 192 0.26 24.67 19.05
C PRO A 192 0.72 23.24 18.73
N ASN A 193 -0.22 22.36 18.39
CA ASN A 193 0.07 20.96 18.06
C ASN A 193 0.59 20.78 16.62
N LEU A 194 0.67 21.86 15.81
CA LEU A 194 1.29 21.81 14.48
C LEU A 194 2.82 21.85 14.60
N MET A 195 3.45 20.68 14.55
CA MET A 195 4.91 20.56 14.55
C MET A 195 5.42 20.10 13.19
N ALA A 196 6.54 20.66 12.72
CA ALA A 196 7.16 20.21 11.49
C ALA A 196 7.94 18.92 11.76
N VAL A 197 7.73 17.88 10.95
CA VAL A 197 8.36 16.57 11.17
C VAL A 197 9.07 16.11 9.89
N PRO A 198 10.33 16.54 9.66
CA PRO A 198 11.05 16.27 8.41
C PRO A 198 11.21 14.76 8.11
N TYR A 199 11.41 13.95 9.15
CA TYR A 199 11.60 12.50 9.04
C TYR A 199 10.29 11.70 8.90
N ALA A 200 9.12 12.34 9.01
CA ALA A 200 7.84 11.62 9.00
C ALA A 200 7.60 10.84 7.71
N GLY A 201 7.99 11.40 6.56
CA GLY A 201 7.90 10.70 5.28
C GLY A 201 8.73 9.41 5.24
N ASP A 202 9.89 9.42 5.88
CA ASP A 202 10.82 8.27 5.90
C ASP A 202 10.35 7.20 6.89
N VAL A 203 9.84 7.59 8.06
CA VAL A 203 9.21 6.67 9.03
C VAL A 203 7.94 6.04 8.42
N MET A 204 7.09 6.83 7.76
CA MET A 204 5.90 6.35 7.05
C MET A 204 6.26 5.30 5.99
N LYS A 205 7.35 5.53 5.25
CA LYS A 205 7.87 4.59 4.25
C LYS A 205 8.32 3.29 4.90
N LEU A 206 9.06 3.36 5.99
CA LEU A 206 9.53 2.19 6.74
C LEU A 206 8.37 1.37 7.31
N MET A 207 7.40 2.03 7.94
CA MET A 207 6.17 1.39 8.44
C MET A 207 5.38 0.75 7.30
N SER A 208 5.21 1.43 6.17
CA SER A 208 4.49 0.88 5.02
C SER A 208 5.21 -0.34 4.43
N PHE A 209 6.55 -0.33 4.41
CA PHE A 209 7.36 -1.47 3.99
C PHE A 209 7.16 -2.69 4.90
N ILE A 210 7.27 -2.51 6.22
CA ILE A 210 7.03 -3.56 7.21
C ILE A 210 5.61 -4.12 7.06
N ASN A 211 4.61 -3.25 6.91
CA ASN A 211 3.22 -3.63 6.78
C ASN A 211 2.95 -4.47 5.51
N LYS A 212 3.45 -4.04 4.35
CA LYS A 212 3.22 -4.74 3.08
C LYS A 212 3.95 -6.08 3.02
N PHE A 213 5.13 -6.17 3.62
CA PHE A 213 5.97 -7.37 3.63
C PHE A 213 6.01 -8.06 4.99
N TYR A 214 4.90 -7.97 5.74
CA TYR A 214 4.78 -8.48 7.12
C TYR A 214 5.24 -9.93 7.29
N ILE A 215 5.14 -10.75 6.25
CA ILE A 215 5.55 -12.16 6.19
C ILE A 215 7.02 -12.34 6.58
N PHE A 216 7.89 -11.35 6.33
CA PHE A 216 9.34 -11.44 6.59
C PHE A 216 9.78 -10.83 7.92
N PHE A 217 8.88 -10.22 8.69
CA PHE A 217 9.19 -9.49 9.91
C PHE A 217 8.63 -10.18 11.14
N ASP A 218 9.32 -10.06 12.27
CA ASP A 218 8.85 -10.60 13.55
C ASP A 218 7.56 -9.92 14.01
N ASN A 219 6.70 -10.64 14.75
CA ASN A 219 5.46 -10.11 15.31
C ASN A 219 5.68 -8.87 16.19
N GLU A 220 6.83 -8.77 16.87
CA GLU A 220 7.18 -7.59 17.67
C GLU A 220 7.50 -6.35 16.83
N LEU A 221 7.80 -6.51 15.54
CA LEU A 221 7.97 -5.41 14.60
C LEU A 221 6.61 -4.99 13.99
N LEU A 222 5.63 -5.90 13.96
CA LEU A 222 4.31 -5.62 13.41
C LEU A 222 3.44 -4.75 14.33
N ASN A 223 3.81 -4.60 15.61
CA ASN A 223 3.11 -3.74 16.57
C ASN A 223 3.78 -2.37 16.79
N LEU A 224 4.79 -2.01 15.99
CA LEU A 224 5.47 -0.72 16.09
C LEU A 224 4.50 0.44 15.81
N SER A 225 4.50 1.42 16.71
CA SER A 225 3.87 2.73 16.52
C SER A 225 4.85 3.74 15.94
N PHE A 226 4.35 4.87 15.43
CA PHE A 226 5.22 5.95 14.93
C PHE A 226 6.14 6.48 16.03
N GLN A 227 5.63 6.61 17.26
CA GLN A 227 6.38 7.04 18.44
C GLN A 227 7.49 6.06 18.82
N ASP A 228 7.33 4.76 18.61
CA ASP A 228 8.40 3.79 18.90
C ASP A 228 9.64 4.03 18.03
N PHE A 229 9.45 4.52 16.78
CA PHE A 229 10.57 4.97 15.94
C PHE A 229 11.22 6.24 16.48
N GLU A 230 10.43 7.21 16.95
CA GLU A 230 10.95 8.45 17.50
C GLU A 230 11.77 8.22 18.76
N ILE A 231 11.25 7.45 19.70
CA ILE A 231 11.93 7.11 20.96
C ILE A 231 13.15 6.22 20.67
N GLY A 232 12.98 5.19 19.84
CA GLY A 232 14.04 4.23 19.53
C GLY A 232 15.21 4.83 18.76
N LEU A 233 14.96 5.85 17.93
CA LEU A 233 16.00 6.52 17.13
C LEU A 233 16.44 7.88 17.67
N ASP A 234 15.84 8.33 18.78
CA ASP A 234 16.09 9.64 19.39
C ASP A 234 15.76 10.81 18.43
N LEU A 235 14.61 10.72 17.77
CA LEU A 235 14.08 11.72 16.83
C LEU A 235 13.07 12.61 17.54
N TYR A 236 13.19 13.93 17.36
CA TYR A 236 12.26 14.90 17.95
C TYR A 236 11.60 15.74 16.85
N PRO A 237 10.28 15.97 16.92
CA PRO A 237 9.60 16.93 16.06
C PRO A 237 10.27 18.30 16.17
N VAL A 238 10.35 19.03 15.06
CA VAL A 238 10.94 20.37 15.04
C VAL A 238 9.99 21.31 15.77
N THR A 239 10.47 21.83 16.90
CA THR A 239 9.71 22.71 17.78
C THR A 239 9.30 24.01 17.07
N PRO A 240 8.14 24.59 17.44
CA PRO A 240 7.63 25.87 16.94
C PRO A 240 8.65 27.03 16.89
N GLN A 241 9.65 27.06 17.79
CA GLN A 241 10.72 28.06 17.84
C GLN A 241 11.56 28.12 16.56
N ASP A 242 11.89 26.97 15.98
CA ASP A 242 12.67 26.85 14.74
C ASP A 242 11.83 27.27 13.50
N ILE A 243 10.53 27.46 13.69
CA ILE A 243 9.54 27.94 12.71
C ILE A 243 9.17 29.42 12.99
N GLY A 244 9.86 30.08 13.93
CA GLY A 244 9.61 31.48 14.30
C GLY A 244 8.44 31.69 15.28
N MET A 245 8.12 30.69 16.12
CA MET A 245 7.18 30.81 17.23
C MET A 245 7.88 30.70 18.58
N GLU A 246 8.02 31.81 19.29
CA GLU A 246 8.62 31.85 20.63
C GLU A 246 7.71 31.13 21.66
N PHE A 247 8.15 29.97 22.15
CA PHE A 247 7.56 29.29 23.30
C PHE A 247 8.68 28.89 24.27
N ASP A 248 8.66 29.35 25.52
CA ASP A 248 9.67 29.03 26.55
C ASP A 248 9.53 27.60 27.10
N ASN A 249 9.55 26.58 26.24
CA ASN A 249 9.59 25.19 26.68
C ASN A 249 11.04 24.70 26.63
N LYS A 250 11.64 24.41 27.79
CA LYS A 250 12.88 23.64 27.87
C LYS A 250 12.67 22.33 27.11
N LYS A 251 13.52 22.04 26.11
CA LYS A 251 13.49 20.77 25.37
C LYS A 251 13.85 19.65 26.35
N LEU A 252 12.86 18.85 26.74
CA LEU A 252 13.05 17.62 27.52
C LEU A 252 13.44 16.49 26.56
N LEU A 253 14.39 15.65 26.96
CA LEU A 253 14.74 14.44 26.23
C LEU A 253 13.79 13.30 26.60
N TYR A 254 13.67 12.27 25.75
CA TYR A 254 12.79 11.11 26.05
C TYR A 254 13.11 10.47 27.40
N GLN A 255 14.38 10.43 27.78
CA GLN A 255 14.85 9.84 29.04
C GLN A 255 14.39 10.62 30.28
N ASP A 256 13.99 11.88 30.12
CA ASP A 256 13.56 12.72 31.23
C ASP A 256 12.09 12.47 31.63
N TYR A 257 11.27 11.93 30.73
CA TYR A 257 9.83 11.72 30.96
C TYR A 257 9.30 10.33 30.62
N ILE A 258 10.10 9.47 29.98
CA ILE A 258 9.78 8.06 29.71
C ILE A 258 10.70 7.17 30.54
N SER A 259 10.19 6.04 31.00
CA SER A 259 11.00 5.07 31.73
C SER A 259 12.16 4.57 30.86
N VAL A 260 13.36 4.47 31.44
CA VAL A 260 14.56 4.00 30.71
C VAL A 260 14.36 2.59 30.12
N LYS A 261 13.57 1.74 30.80
CA LYS A 261 13.22 0.40 30.32
C LYS A 261 12.44 0.44 29.00
N GLU A 262 11.48 1.36 28.86
CA GLU A 262 10.73 1.54 27.61
C GLU A 262 11.59 2.10 26.50
N VAL A 263 12.46 3.07 26.81
CA VAL A 263 13.41 3.62 25.83
C VAL A 263 14.31 2.52 25.26
N ILE A 264 14.86 1.66 26.12
CA ILE A 264 15.67 0.51 25.69
C ILE A 264 14.84 -0.47 24.85
N ALA A 265 13.60 -0.75 25.23
CA ALA A 265 12.73 -1.63 24.44
C ALA A 265 12.47 -1.08 23.02
N CYS A 266 12.24 0.23 22.87
CA CYS A 266 12.11 0.86 21.56
C CYS A 266 13.42 0.79 20.76
N GLN A 267 14.56 1.01 21.41
CA GLN A 267 15.89 0.90 20.81
C GLN A 267 16.21 -0.52 20.31
N ASP A 268 15.90 -1.54 21.11
CA ASP A 268 16.07 -2.94 20.74
C ASP A 268 15.22 -3.31 19.52
N LYS A 269 13.97 -2.81 19.46
CA LYS A 269 13.13 -2.98 18.27
C LYS A 269 13.73 -2.31 17.03
N MET A 270 14.33 -1.13 17.15
CA MET A 270 15.00 -0.48 16.01
C MET A 270 16.21 -1.29 15.55
N ASN A 271 17.00 -1.83 16.48
CA ASN A 271 18.09 -2.74 16.15
C ASN A 271 17.60 -4.06 15.52
N LEU A 272 16.42 -4.54 15.89
CA LEU A 272 15.78 -5.70 15.26
C LEU A 272 15.32 -5.37 13.83
N VAL A 273 14.73 -4.19 13.58
CA VAL A 273 14.41 -3.72 12.23
C VAL A 273 15.69 -3.67 11.38
N PHE A 274 16.77 -3.12 11.93
CA PHE A 274 18.05 -3.04 11.25
C PHE A 274 18.60 -4.40 10.84
N LEU A 275 18.64 -5.34 11.79
CA LEU A 275 19.09 -6.70 11.50
C LEU A 275 18.18 -7.39 10.47
N SER A 276 16.87 -7.22 10.60
CA SER A 276 15.88 -7.81 9.69
C SER A 276 16.10 -7.34 8.26
N LEU A 277 16.32 -6.03 8.05
CA LEU A 277 16.61 -5.47 6.72
C LEU A 277 17.94 -5.98 6.15
N LEU A 278 19.00 -6.05 6.97
CA LEU A 278 20.30 -6.56 6.54
C LEU A 278 20.25 -8.05 6.15
N ARG A 279 19.57 -8.88 6.94
CA ARG A 279 19.37 -10.29 6.60
C ARG A 279 18.47 -10.44 5.38
N LEU A 280 17.40 -9.66 5.27
CA LEU A 280 16.52 -9.68 4.11
C LEU A 280 17.26 -9.32 2.81
N LEU A 281 18.27 -8.45 2.90
CA LEU A 281 19.10 -8.03 1.77
C LEU A 281 20.14 -9.08 1.35
N PHE A 282 20.76 -9.77 2.31
CA PHE A 282 21.94 -10.61 2.03
C PHE A 282 21.79 -12.11 2.33
N ASP A 283 20.81 -12.54 3.12
CA ASP A 283 20.59 -13.96 3.40
C ASP A 283 19.81 -14.60 2.25
N SER A 284 20.54 -15.32 1.41
CA SER A 284 20.08 -15.98 0.18
C SER A 284 19.65 -17.42 0.42
N SER A 285 18.90 -17.72 1.49
CA SER A 285 18.34 -19.07 1.67
C SER A 285 17.27 -19.31 0.58
N ASP A 286 17.66 -19.96 -0.51
CA ASP A 286 16.84 -20.32 -1.68
C ASP A 286 15.65 -21.27 -1.35
N SER A 287 15.52 -21.73 -0.10
CA SER A 287 14.55 -22.76 0.30
C SER A 287 13.12 -22.27 0.47
N ASP A 288 12.89 -20.98 0.68
CA ASP A 288 11.58 -20.50 1.15
C ASP A 288 10.79 -19.88 0.00
N ARG A 289 10.27 -20.75 -0.88
CA ARG A 289 9.13 -20.41 -1.74
C ARG A 289 7.80 -20.46 -0.97
N SER A 290 7.82 -20.82 0.31
CA SER A 290 6.63 -20.77 1.16
C SER A 290 6.22 -19.30 1.37
N ARG A 291 4.93 -19.04 1.23
CA ARG A 291 4.31 -17.74 1.53
C ARG A 291 3.84 -17.64 2.98
N GLU A 292 4.24 -18.61 3.79
CA GLU A 292 3.91 -18.63 5.20
C GLU A 292 4.76 -17.57 5.92
N HIS A 293 4.18 -16.93 6.93
CA HIS A 293 4.89 -16.01 7.80
C HIS A 293 6.15 -16.67 8.37
N ASN A 294 7.32 -16.20 7.92
CA ASN A 294 8.63 -16.69 8.34
C ASN A 294 9.57 -15.51 8.57
N PRO A 295 9.68 -15.02 9.82
CA PRO A 295 10.51 -13.87 10.15
C PRO A 295 11.99 -14.19 9.94
N VAL A 296 12.72 -13.26 9.32
CA VAL A 296 14.14 -13.47 8.99
C VAL A 296 15.07 -13.25 10.20
N ALA A 297 14.61 -12.47 11.18
CA ALA A 297 15.31 -12.23 12.43
C ALA A 297 14.29 -12.14 13.57
N SER A 298 14.75 -12.53 14.76
CA SER A 298 14.00 -12.45 16.02
C SER A 298 14.79 -11.64 17.05
N LEU A 299 14.15 -11.19 18.15
CA LEU A 299 14.88 -10.52 19.24
C LEU A 299 15.99 -11.41 19.84
N ALA A 300 15.79 -12.73 19.87
CA ALA A 300 16.79 -13.66 20.38
C ALA A 300 18.10 -13.58 19.58
N ASP A 301 18.03 -13.33 18.27
CA ASP A 301 19.19 -13.20 17.39
C ASP A 301 20.11 -12.01 17.74
N LEU A 302 19.56 -10.95 18.34
CA LEU A 302 20.33 -9.79 18.78
C LEU A 302 21.23 -10.12 19.96
N GLN A 303 20.85 -11.10 20.78
CA GLN A 303 21.56 -11.45 22.02
C GLN A 303 22.64 -12.53 21.80
N THR A 304 22.66 -13.20 20.64
CA THR A 304 23.48 -14.39 20.41
C THR A 304 24.97 -14.12 20.21
N SER A 305 25.36 -12.94 19.72
CA SER A 305 26.78 -12.64 19.43
C SER A 305 27.14 -11.17 19.64
N LYS A 306 28.44 -10.87 19.84
CA LYS A 306 28.94 -9.48 19.98
C LYS A 306 29.16 -8.76 18.65
N LYS A 307 29.03 -9.45 17.52
CA LYS A 307 29.28 -8.92 16.16
C LYS A 307 28.17 -9.37 15.21
N VAL A 308 26.92 -9.18 15.60
CA VAL A 308 25.75 -9.63 14.83
C VAL A 308 25.70 -8.97 13.45
N TYR A 309 26.15 -7.71 13.35
CA TYR A 309 26.04 -6.89 12.14
C TYR A 309 27.26 -6.97 11.21
N ALA A 310 28.44 -7.29 11.75
CA ALA A 310 29.72 -7.13 11.04
C ALA A 310 29.74 -7.74 9.63
N LYS A 311 29.34 -9.01 9.50
CA LYS A 311 29.27 -9.74 8.22
C LYS A 311 28.40 -9.03 7.18
N TYR A 312 27.28 -8.46 7.61
CA TYR A 312 26.32 -7.82 6.71
C TYR A 312 26.75 -6.40 6.33
N ILE A 313 27.36 -5.68 7.26
CA ILE A 313 27.89 -4.34 7.02
C ILE A 313 29.09 -4.38 6.06
N GLU A 314 29.98 -5.36 6.19
CA GLU A 314 31.10 -5.54 5.27
C GLU A 314 30.60 -5.74 3.83
N LYS A 315 29.64 -6.64 3.62
CA LYS A 315 28.98 -6.83 2.33
C LYS A 315 28.27 -5.57 1.83
N LEU A 316 27.64 -4.81 2.73
CA LEU A 316 26.97 -3.56 2.38
C LEU A 316 27.96 -2.51 1.89
N ARG A 317 29.12 -2.39 2.53
CA ARG A 317 30.19 -1.47 2.09
C ARG A 317 30.66 -1.82 0.69
N GLU A 318 30.86 -3.11 0.39
CA GLU A 318 31.26 -3.59 -0.93
C GLU A 318 30.25 -3.24 -2.04
N THR A 319 28.95 -3.35 -1.77
CA THR A 319 27.90 -3.15 -2.81
C THR A 319 27.32 -1.74 -2.85
N SER A 320 27.53 -0.93 -1.81
CA SER A 320 26.90 0.38 -1.64
C SER A 320 27.14 1.36 -2.80
N LEU A 321 28.34 1.31 -3.40
CA LEU A 321 28.72 2.19 -4.50
C LEU A 321 27.86 1.93 -5.75
N ASP A 322 27.63 0.66 -6.07
CA ASP A 322 26.87 0.23 -7.25
C ASP A 322 25.37 0.47 -7.07
N TRP A 323 24.85 0.29 -5.86
CA TRP A 323 23.43 0.51 -5.54
C TRP A 323 23.05 1.99 -5.44
N GLY A 324 24.04 2.87 -5.27
CA GLY A 324 23.86 4.30 -5.16
C GLY A 324 23.52 4.74 -3.73
N TYR A 325 24.28 5.72 -3.24
CA TYR A 325 24.13 6.30 -1.90
C TYR A 325 22.87 7.17 -1.77
N PRO A 326 22.32 7.39 -0.57
CA PRO A 326 21.25 8.37 -0.35
C PRO A 326 21.73 9.80 -0.63
N GLN A 327 20.80 10.73 -0.89
CA GLN A 327 21.12 12.10 -1.31
C GLN A 327 22.00 12.86 -0.31
N GLU A 328 21.79 12.59 0.97
CA GLU A 328 22.42 13.23 2.12
C GLU A 328 23.89 12.81 2.28
N TRP A 329 24.24 11.62 1.81
CA TRP A 329 25.60 11.04 1.91
C TRP A 329 26.35 11.10 0.57
N ARG A 330 25.95 12.01 -0.34
CA ARG A 330 26.64 12.28 -1.60
C ARG A 330 27.42 13.58 -1.50
N LYS A 331 28.57 13.65 -2.18
CA LYS A 331 29.31 14.91 -2.34
C LYS A 331 28.42 15.93 -3.03
N GLN A 332 28.31 17.11 -2.42
CA GLN A 332 27.54 18.19 -3.01
C GLN A 332 28.27 18.72 -4.24
N ILE A 333 27.54 18.88 -5.33
CA ILE A 333 28.04 19.52 -6.53
C ILE A 333 28.16 21.01 -6.22
N ASN A 334 29.31 21.62 -6.51
CA ASN A 334 29.58 23.02 -6.20
C ASN A 334 28.55 23.94 -6.88
N GLU A 335 28.17 25.02 -6.21
CA GLU A 335 27.25 26.03 -6.73
C GLU A 335 27.87 26.75 -7.93
N GLY A 336 27.73 26.17 -9.12
CA GLY A 336 28.33 26.66 -10.37
C GLY A 336 28.47 25.58 -11.44
N ASP A 337 28.57 24.31 -11.03
CA ASP A 337 28.66 23.18 -11.95
C ASP A 337 27.26 22.75 -12.40
N ASP A 338 27.02 22.79 -13.70
CA ASP A 338 25.76 22.37 -14.31
C ASP A 338 25.80 20.86 -14.60
N ILE A 339 24.96 20.08 -13.92
CA ILE A 339 24.84 18.62 -14.09
C ILE A 339 24.45 18.26 -15.53
N SER A 340 23.81 19.18 -16.26
CA SER A 340 23.47 18.97 -17.68
C SER A 340 24.66 19.11 -18.62
N LYS A 341 25.83 19.54 -18.12
CA LYS A 341 27.07 19.68 -18.88
C LYS A 341 28.09 18.62 -18.46
N PRO A 342 28.94 18.18 -19.40
CA PRO A 342 30.02 17.27 -19.07
C PRO A 342 31.04 17.98 -18.17
N LYS A 343 31.60 17.21 -17.22
CA LYS A 343 32.63 17.66 -16.28
C LYS A 343 33.94 17.96 -17.01
N SER A 344 34.28 17.12 -17.97
CA SER A 344 35.47 17.26 -18.81
C SER A 344 35.24 16.63 -20.18
N LYS A 345 35.98 17.14 -21.17
CA LYS A 345 36.16 16.48 -22.47
C LYS A 345 37.46 15.69 -22.43
N MET A 346 37.48 14.50 -23.03
CA MET A 346 38.69 13.68 -23.11
C MET A 346 39.73 14.32 -24.04
N PHE A 347 39.27 14.97 -25.11
CA PHE A 347 40.11 15.73 -26.04
C PHE A 347 39.81 17.23 -25.94
N GLU A 348 40.84 18.07 -26.09
CA GLU A 348 40.70 19.54 -26.01
C GLU A 348 39.79 20.10 -27.11
N ASN A 349 39.87 19.51 -28.31
CA ASN A 349 39.09 19.88 -29.48
C ASN A 349 38.17 18.73 -29.89
N ASP A 350 37.02 19.09 -30.45
CA ASP A 350 36.07 18.13 -31.00
C ASP A 350 36.51 17.73 -32.42
N ASP A 351 36.25 16.48 -32.80
CA ASP A 351 36.52 15.98 -34.15
C ASP A 351 35.57 16.64 -35.16
N THR A 352 36.14 17.45 -36.05
CA THR A 352 35.39 18.16 -37.10
C THR A 352 35.63 17.61 -38.50
N ILE A 353 36.60 16.70 -38.67
CA ILE A 353 37.02 16.18 -39.98
C ILE A 353 36.47 14.76 -40.14
N PRO A 354 35.53 14.52 -41.07
CA PRO A 354 34.99 13.19 -41.29
C PRO A 354 36.04 12.27 -41.94
N VAL A 355 36.16 11.06 -41.42
CA VAL A 355 37.08 10.02 -41.93
C VAL A 355 36.66 9.52 -43.32
N ASP A 356 35.35 9.46 -43.60
CA ASP A 356 34.81 9.14 -44.92
C ASP A 356 34.13 10.39 -45.55
N PRO A 357 34.72 11.00 -46.58
CA PRO A 357 34.11 12.13 -47.29
C PRO A 357 32.76 11.80 -47.96
N LYS A 358 32.48 10.52 -48.26
CA LYS A 358 31.19 10.07 -48.82
C LYS A 358 30.11 9.99 -47.75
N ASN A 359 30.48 9.85 -46.48
CA ASN A 359 29.58 9.82 -45.33
C ASN A 359 30.11 10.78 -44.25
N PRO A 360 29.81 12.09 -44.34
CA PRO A 360 30.40 13.12 -43.47
C PRO A 360 29.88 13.11 -42.03
N LEU A 361 29.17 12.05 -41.62
CA LEU A 361 28.58 11.92 -40.30
C LEU A 361 29.65 11.52 -39.27
N ILE A 362 30.00 12.45 -38.39
CA ILE A 362 30.78 12.18 -37.19
C ILE A 362 29.80 11.82 -36.07
N LEU A 363 29.77 10.54 -35.68
CA LEU A 363 28.81 10.04 -34.68
C LEU A 363 29.18 10.44 -33.25
N THR A 364 30.47 10.70 -32.99
CA THR A 364 30.99 11.03 -31.67
C THR A 364 32.07 12.08 -31.84
N GLU A 365 31.70 13.32 -31.61
CA GLU A 365 32.59 14.48 -31.74
C GLU A 365 33.70 14.47 -30.67
N ASN A 366 33.39 13.96 -29.47
CA ASN A 366 34.33 13.83 -28.37
C ASN A 366 33.81 12.80 -27.36
N ILE A 367 34.69 12.35 -26.46
CA ILE A 367 34.33 11.51 -25.33
C ILE A 367 34.21 12.40 -24.10
N TYR A 368 33.05 12.35 -23.45
CA TYR A 368 32.72 13.21 -22.33
C TYR A 368 32.71 12.45 -21.01
N GLU A 369 33.36 13.00 -19.99
CA GLU A 369 33.20 12.53 -18.61
C GLU A 369 32.06 13.31 -17.96
N TRP A 370 31.08 12.59 -17.44
CA TRP A 370 29.94 13.19 -16.74
C TRP A 370 30.17 13.19 -15.24
N GLN A 371 29.70 14.24 -14.56
CA GLN A 371 29.78 14.33 -13.12
C GLN A 371 28.92 13.22 -12.49
N LYS A 372 29.57 12.27 -11.80
CA LYS A 372 28.89 11.19 -11.10
C LYS A 372 28.46 11.65 -9.71
N LEU A 373 27.34 11.09 -9.24
CA LEU A 373 26.85 11.29 -7.88
C LEU A 373 27.66 10.43 -6.90
N ALA A 374 28.89 10.87 -6.61
CA ALA A 374 29.83 10.15 -5.74
C ALA A 374 29.44 10.25 -4.25
N PRO A 375 29.75 9.23 -3.44
CA PRO A 375 29.60 9.29 -1.98
C PRO A 375 30.54 10.34 -1.37
N ILE A 376 30.21 10.77 -0.16
CA ILE A 376 31.14 11.51 0.71
C ILE A 376 32.38 10.67 1.03
N ASP A 377 33.45 11.35 1.45
CA ASP A 377 34.72 10.72 1.78
C ASP A 377 34.55 9.70 2.93
N GLU A 378 35.37 8.65 2.94
CA GLU A 378 35.22 7.53 3.87
C GLU A 378 35.29 7.95 5.34
N GLU A 379 36.03 9.01 5.66
CA GLU A 379 36.15 9.58 7.01
C GLU A 379 34.83 10.14 7.54
N ASP A 380 34.04 10.77 6.67
CA ASP A 380 32.76 11.39 7.02
C ASP A 380 31.55 10.50 6.71
N ASN A 381 31.77 9.34 6.09
CA ASN A 381 30.70 8.46 5.63
C ASN A 381 30.10 7.64 6.78
N PRO A 382 28.81 7.81 7.13
CA PRO A 382 28.18 7.09 8.23
C PRO A 382 28.23 5.56 8.09
N LEU A 383 28.36 5.03 6.86
CA LEU A 383 28.46 3.58 6.64
C LEU A 383 29.80 2.99 7.12
N PHE A 384 30.86 3.79 7.22
CA PHE A 384 32.21 3.35 7.59
C PHE A 384 32.53 3.54 9.08
N VAL A 385 31.56 4.02 9.88
CA VAL A 385 31.68 4.10 11.34
C VAL A 385 31.93 2.69 11.91
N PRO A 386 33.04 2.44 12.64
CA PRO A 386 33.40 1.10 13.09
C PRO A 386 32.43 0.54 14.15
N ASP A 387 31.80 1.42 14.93
CA ASP A 387 30.91 1.03 16.01
C ASP A 387 29.57 0.43 15.52
N ILE A 388 29.19 0.68 14.27
CA ILE A 388 27.97 0.13 13.66
C ILE A 388 27.96 -1.41 13.65
N GLU A 389 29.15 -2.04 13.59
CA GLU A 389 29.29 -3.49 13.55
C GLU A 389 28.96 -4.17 14.90
N LYS A 390 29.08 -3.42 16.00
CA LYS A 390 28.89 -3.91 17.37
C LYS A 390 27.60 -3.39 17.99
N ILE A 391 27.36 -2.08 17.90
CA ILE A 391 26.25 -1.38 18.55
C ILE A 391 24.98 -1.42 17.69
N GLY A 392 25.14 -1.61 16.37
CA GLY A 392 24.03 -1.59 15.42
C GLY A 392 23.68 -0.17 14.99
N ILE A 393 22.39 0.09 14.73
CA ILE A 393 21.95 1.36 14.13
C ILE A 393 22.23 2.56 15.04
N LEU A 394 22.23 2.34 16.36
CA LEU A 394 22.41 3.41 17.36
C LEU A 394 23.81 4.03 17.34
N ALA A 395 24.78 3.39 16.68
CA ALA A 395 26.12 3.97 16.47
C ALA A 395 26.11 5.26 15.63
N LEU A 396 25.08 5.46 14.81
CA LEU A 396 24.95 6.64 13.95
C LEU A 396 24.23 7.79 14.67
N TYR A 397 24.39 9.02 14.16
CA TYR A 397 23.60 10.17 14.60
C TYR A 397 22.10 9.96 14.30
N PRO A 398 21.17 10.50 15.10
CA PRO A 398 19.73 10.25 14.94
C PRO A 398 19.19 10.43 13.51
N ASN A 399 19.59 11.50 12.82
CA ASN A 399 19.19 11.74 11.44
C ASN A 399 19.79 10.72 10.45
N ASP A 400 21.04 10.29 10.66
CA ASP A 400 21.68 9.28 9.82
C ASP A 400 21.05 7.89 10.02
N ARG A 401 20.51 7.60 11.22
CA ARG A 401 19.78 6.35 11.48
C ARG A 401 18.58 6.21 10.54
N ILE A 402 17.76 7.25 10.42
CA ILE A 402 16.57 7.22 9.55
C ILE A 402 16.95 7.24 8.06
N ILE A 403 18.01 7.96 7.69
CA ILE A 403 18.54 7.95 6.31
C ILE A 403 19.01 6.55 5.93
N LEU A 404 19.74 5.86 6.81
CA LEU A 404 20.18 4.48 6.57
C LEU A 404 18.98 3.53 6.42
N PHE A 405 17.97 3.64 7.29
CA PHE A 405 16.76 2.83 7.13
C PHE A 405 16.04 3.07 5.82
N ARG A 406 15.87 4.33 5.41
CA ARG A 406 15.28 4.64 4.10
C ARG A 406 16.08 4.01 2.96
N ALA A 407 17.41 4.15 2.99
CA ALA A 407 18.29 3.58 1.98
C ALA A 407 18.20 2.04 1.96
N LEU A 408 18.20 1.39 3.13
CA LEU A 408 18.05 -0.06 3.26
C LEU A 408 16.70 -0.56 2.72
N VAL A 409 15.60 0.14 2.97
CA VAL A 409 14.29 -0.20 2.41
C VAL A 409 14.32 -0.14 0.87
N ASP A 410 14.94 0.88 0.30
CA ASP A 410 15.10 1.02 -1.15
C ASP A 410 15.98 -0.10 -1.73
N TRP A 411 17.12 -0.37 -1.09
CA TRP A 411 18.02 -1.45 -1.50
C TRP A 411 17.39 -2.83 -1.33
N CYS A 412 16.61 -3.07 -0.28
CA CYS A 412 15.84 -4.32 -0.11
C CYS A 412 14.81 -4.48 -1.23
N SER A 413 14.05 -3.43 -1.55
CA SER A 413 13.03 -3.48 -2.60
C SER A 413 13.61 -3.77 -3.98
N ALA A 414 14.84 -3.31 -4.24
CA ALA A 414 15.53 -3.51 -5.52
C ALA A 414 16.32 -4.81 -5.59
N ASN A 415 17.06 -5.17 -4.53
CA ASN A 415 18.10 -6.20 -4.57
C ASN A 415 17.78 -7.45 -3.76
N SER A 416 16.87 -7.39 -2.77
CA SER A 416 16.51 -8.59 -1.99
C SER A 416 15.75 -9.56 -2.88
N PRO A 417 16.22 -10.82 -3.06
CA PRO A 417 15.48 -11.81 -3.84
C PRO A 417 14.08 -12.09 -3.25
N LYS A 418 13.91 -12.04 -1.92
CA LYS A 418 12.63 -12.31 -1.26
C LYS A 418 11.61 -11.20 -1.57
N VAL A 419 11.98 -9.95 -1.32
CA VAL A 419 11.10 -8.79 -1.50
C VAL A 419 10.87 -8.48 -2.97
N HIS A 420 11.93 -8.49 -3.77
CA HIS A 420 11.83 -8.14 -5.20
C HIS A 420 10.95 -9.12 -5.97
N ASN A 421 11.09 -10.43 -5.69
CA ASN A 421 10.23 -11.44 -6.31
C ASN A 421 8.76 -11.32 -5.85
N GLU A 422 8.52 -10.95 -4.60
CA GLU A 422 7.17 -10.68 -4.09
C GLU A 422 6.56 -9.43 -4.74
N ILE A 423 7.33 -8.35 -4.91
CA ILE A 423 6.91 -7.17 -5.68
C ILE A 423 6.58 -7.57 -7.12
N HIS A 424 7.42 -8.39 -7.75
CA HIS A 424 7.17 -8.88 -9.10
C HIS A 424 5.86 -9.68 -9.16
N PHE A 425 5.60 -10.57 -8.19
CA PHE A 425 4.35 -11.30 -8.10
C PHE A 425 3.14 -10.36 -7.95
N LEU A 426 3.17 -9.43 -6.99
CA LEU A 426 2.07 -8.50 -6.70
C LEU A 426 1.82 -7.49 -7.84
N SER A 427 2.81 -7.24 -8.69
CA SER A 427 2.68 -6.33 -9.84
C SER A 427 2.24 -7.02 -11.14
N HIS A 428 2.39 -8.35 -11.25
CA HIS A 428 2.14 -9.11 -12.48
C HIS A 428 1.00 -10.13 -12.34
N PHE A 429 -0.10 -9.73 -11.69
CA PHE A 429 -1.32 -10.53 -11.69
C PHE A 429 -1.89 -10.68 -13.10
N LYS A 430 -2.64 -11.77 -13.33
CA LYS A 430 -3.33 -12.01 -14.61
C LYS A 430 -4.46 -11.01 -14.89
N LYS A 431 -4.91 -10.30 -13.85
CA LYS A 431 -5.99 -9.31 -13.87
C LYS A 431 -5.39 -7.99 -13.40
N ASP A 432 -5.69 -6.91 -14.10
CA ASP A 432 -5.37 -5.55 -13.68
C ASP A 432 -6.52 -4.96 -12.84
N PRO A 433 -6.24 -3.94 -12.00
CA PRO A 433 -7.28 -3.14 -11.37
C PRO A 433 -8.24 -2.60 -12.44
N THR A 434 -9.55 -2.63 -12.17
CA THR A 434 -10.55 -2.25 -13.19
C THR A 434 -10.42 -0.80 -13.64
N PHE A 435 -10.00 0.11 -12.75
CA PHE A 435 -9.74 1.53 -13.04
C PHE A 435 -8.34 1.79 -13.67
N GLY A 436 -7.61 0.74 -14.01
CA GLY A 436 -6.26 0.80 -14.57
C GLY A 436 -5.17 0.94 -13.51
N ILE A 437 -3.92 0.89 -13.97
CA ILE A 437 -2.73 0.96 -13.11
C ILE A 437 -2.38 2.44 -12.85
N GLN A 438 -2.51 2.88 -11.60
CA GLN A 438 -2.15 4.22 -11.15
C GLN A 438 -0.94 4.17 -10.21
N THR A 439 -0.45 5.31 -9.74
CA THR A 439 0.69 5.35 -8.79
C THR A 439 0.27 4.98 -7.37
N GLN A 440 -0.89 5.45 -6.93
CA GLN A 440 -1.38 5.32 -5.57
C GLN A 440 -2.88 5.01 -5.57
N HIS A 441 -3.29 4.06 -4.73
CA HIS A 441 -4.68 3.68 -4.53
C HIS A 441 -5.06 3.91 -3.07
N VAL A 442 -6.32 4.24 -2.82
CA VAL A 442 -6.85 4.44 -1.47
C VAL A 442 -8.24 3.81 -1.35
N PRO A 443 -8.65 3.36 -0.14
CA PRO A 443 -10.01 2.92 0.11
C PRO A 443 -11.03 3.99 -0.27
N ARG A 444 -12.11 3.56 -0.92
CA ARG A 444 -13.16 4.46 -1.41
C ARG A 444 -13.79 5.29 -0.29
N TYR A 445 -14.01 4.68 0.88
CA TYR A 445 -14.66 5.37 1.99
C TYR A 445 -13.81 6.47 2.62
N PHE A 446 -12.48 6.42 2.50
CA PHE A 446 -11.60 7.53 2.90
C PHE A 446 -11.59 8.67 1.88
N LEU A 447 -11.68 8.35 0.58
CA LEU A 447 -11.69 9.37 -0.46
C LEU A 447 -13.06 10.03 -0.64
N GLU A 448 -14.17 9.28 -0.64
CA GLU A 448 -15.53 9.78 -0.91
C GLU A 448 -16.36 10.03 0.36
N GLY A 449 -16.03 9.36 1.46
CA GLY A 449 -16.75 9.38 2.74
C GLY A 449 -17.74 8.21 2.89
N SER A 450 -17.89 7.68 4.11
CA SER A 450 -18.69 6.47 4.38
C SER A 450 -20.13 6.54 3.86
N LYS A 451 -20.82 7.66 4.15
CA LYS A 451 -22.20 7.91 3.68
C LYS A 451 -22.33 7.82 2.16
N THR A 452 -21.36 8.36 1.43
CA THR A 452 -21.36 8.33 -0.04
C THR A 452 -21.15 6.91 -0.56
N THR A 453 -20.22 6.17 0.04
CA THR A 453 -19.93 4.77 -0.33
C THR A 453 -21.14 3.86 -0.10
N MET A 454 -21.85 4.01 1.03
CA MET A 454 -23.09 3.28 1.30
C MET A 454 -24.19 3.60 0.28
N LEU A 455 -24.36 4.88 -0.10
CA LEU A 455 -25.32 5.29 -1.13
C LEU A 455 -25.00 4.71 -2.51
N GLN A 456 -23.72 4.62 -2.87
CA GLN A 456 -23.30 3.99 -4.11
C GLN A 456 -23.56 2.49 -4.10
N PHE A 457 -23.34 1.81 -2.98
CA PHE A 457 -23.71 0.41 -2.85
C PHE A 457 -25.23 0.20 -3.04
N GLN A 458 -26.07 1.05 -2.44
CA GLN A 458 -27.52 1.02 -2.65
C GLN A 458 -27.88 1.19 -4.13
N ARG A 459 -27.25 2.15 -4.81
CA ARG A 459 -27.43 2.38 -6.25
C ARG A 459 -26.99 1.17 -7.08
N LEU A 460 -25.92 0.48 -6.68
CA LEU A 460 -25.45 -0.73 -7.33
C LEU A 460 -26.48 -1.87 -7.21
N CYS A 461 -27.05 -2.05 -6.01
CA CYS A 461 -28.12 -3.02 -5.76
C CYS A 461 -29.35 -2.74 -6.65
N GLU A 462 -29.79 -1.49 -6.75
CA GLU A 462 -30.90 -1.09 -7.62
C GLU A 462 -30.62 -1.38 -9.11
N ILE A 463 -29.42 -1.03 -9.59
CA ILE A 463 -29.00 -1.30 -10.97
C ILE A 463 -28.98 -2.80 -11.23
N MET A 464 -28.48 -3.58 -10.28
CA MET A 464 -28.39 -5.03 -10.37
C MET A 464 -29.78 -5.69 -10.35
N GLU A 465 -30.70 -5.20 -9.52
CA GLU A 465 -32.10 -5.64 -9.49
C GLU A 465 -32.76 -5.46 -10.87
N ILE A 466 -32.68 -4.25 -11.43
CA ILE A 466 -33.24 -3.94 -12.76
C ILE A 466 -32.61 -4.84 -13.83
N ARG A 467 -31.29 -5.02 -13.77
CA ARG A 467 -30.55 -5.85 -14.73
C ARG A 467 -30.97 -7.32 -14.67
N MET A 468 -31.14 -7.89 -13.48
CA MET A 468 -31.56 -9.27 -13.30
C MET A 468 -33.01 -9.48 -13.75
N GLU A 469 -33.91 -8.53 -13.46
CA GLU A 469 -35.29 -8.57 -13.94
C GLU A 469 -35.39 -8.54 -15.47
N VAL A 470 -34.69 -7.59 -16.10
CA VAL A 470 -34.70 -7.45 -17.57
C VAL A 470 -34.16 -8.74 -18.20
N ARG A 471 -33.10 -9.34 -17.64
CA ARG A 471 -32.58 -10.63 -18.12
C ARG A 471 -33.56 -11.78 -17.91
N SER A 472 -34.22 -11.85 -16.76
CA SER A 472 -35.23 -12.87 -16.47
C SER A 472 -36.44 -12.79 -17.40
N LYS A 473 -36.82 -11.59 -17.83
CA LYS A 473 -37.91 -11.37 -18.80
C LYS A 473 -37.56 -11.85 -20.22
N ARG A 474 -36.29 -12.09 -20.56
CA ARG A 474 -35.86 -12.51 -21.91
C ARG A 474 -36.23 -13.96 -22.23
N LYS A 475 -36.82 -14.16 -23.42
CA LYS A 475 -37.31 -15.46 -23.91
C LYS A 475 -36.27 -16.59 -23.85
N HIS A 476 -35.02 -16.32 -24.26
CA HIS A 476 -33.97 -17.34 -24.26
C HIS A 476 -33.54 -17.76 -22.84
N VAL A 477 -33.52 -16.81 -21.89
CA VAL A 477 -33.17 -17.08 -20.49
C VAL A 477 -34.27 -17.90 -19.83
N LYS A 478 -35.55 -17.54 -20.02
CA LYS A 478 -36.69 -18.34 -19.54
C LYS A 478 -36.65 -19.78 -20.04
N LYS A 479 -36.31 -19.97 -21.32
CA LYS A 479 -36.17 -21.29 -21.91
C LYS A 479 -35.01 -22.07 -21.28
N GLN A 480 -33.87 -21.43 -21.06
CA GLN A 480 -32.71 -22.06 -20.42
C GLN A 480 -32.94 -22.43 -18.94
N ILE A 481 -33.72 -21.63 -18.20
CA ILE A 481 -34.12 -21.94 -16.83
C ILE A 481 -35.05 -23.18 -16.84
N ALA A 482 -36.05 -23.21 -17.71
CA ALA A 482 -36.95 -24.35 -17.84
C ALA A 482 -36.25 -25.63 -18.31
N GLU A 483 -35.19 -25.51 -19.11
CA GLU A 483 -34.34 -26.62 -19.56
C GLU A 483 -33.24 -26.99 -18.52
N GLY A 484 -33.15 -26.30 -17.37
CA GLY A 484 -32.15 -26.56 -16.33
C GLY A 484 -30.70 -26.17 -16.69
N LYS A 485 -30.47 -25.47 -17.80
CA LYS A 485 -29.11 -25.16 -18.30
C LYS A 485 -28.44 -23.97 -17.60
N ASN A 486 -29.18 -23.23 -16.77
CA ASN A 486 -28.69 -22.03 -16.11
C ASN A 486 -29.15 -21.97 -14.65
N GLU A 487 -28.76 -22.99 -13.88
CA GLU A 487 -29.12 -23.13 -12.45
C GLU A 487 -28.62 -21.96 -11.60
N ASP A 488 -27.43 -21.43 -11.89
CA ASP A 488 -26.88 -20.28 -11.15
C ASP A 488 -27.79 -19.05 -11.27
N PHE A 489 -28.32 -18.78 -12.47
CA PHE A 489 -29.23 -17.67 -12.68
C PHE A 489 -30.60 -17.91 -12.02
N ALA A 490 -31.08 -19.16 -11.98
CA ALA A 490 -32.31 -19.51 -11.28
C ALA A 490 -32.18 -19.28 -9.76
N LYS A 491 -31.09 -19.77 -9.14
CA LYS A 491 -30.77 -19.53 -7.72
C LYS A 491 -30.65 -18.04 -7.40
N LYS A 492 -30.02 -17.26 -8.28
CA LYS A 492 -29.94 -15.80 -8.12
C LYS A 492 -31.31 -15.13 -8.18
N MET A 493 -32.23 -15.61 -9.02
CA MET A 493 -33.60 -15.08 -9.07
C MET A 493 -34.40 -15.43 -7.81
N GLU A 494 -34.20 -16.62 -7.23
CA GLU A 494 -34.81 -17.00 -5.95
C GLU A 494 -34.34 -16.08 -4.82
N ILE A 495 -33.03 -15.85 -4.72
CA ILE A 495 -32.45 -14.91 -3.74
C ILE A 495 -33.03 -13.50 -3.95
N LEU A 496 -33.12 -13.03 -5.20
CA LEU A 496 -33.70 -11.72 -5.50
C LEU A 496 -35.16 -11.62 -5.08
N ASN A 497 -35.96 -12.66 -5.31
CA ASN A 497 -37.36 -12.69 -4.90
C ASN A 497 -37.50 -12.71 -3.37
N HIS A 498 -36.64 -13.43 -2.66
CA HIS A 498 -36.58 -13.42 -1.20
C HIS A 498 -36.28 -12.03 -0.66
N ILE A 499 -35.25 -11.36 -1.21
CA ILE A 499 -34.88 -9.98 -0.86
C ILE A 499 -36.05 -9.01 -1.09
N LYS A 500 -36.78 -9.17 -2.21
CA LYS A 500 -37.94 -8.33 -2.50
C LYS A 500 -39.11 -8.57 -1.56
N ALA A 501 -39.34 -9.82 -1.18
CA ALA A 501 -40.36 -10.18 -0.20
C ALA A 501 -40.04 -9.57 1.17
N SER A 502 -38.76 -9.47 1.57
CA SER A 502 -38.40 -8.74 2.79
C SER A 502 -38.69 -7.24 2.68
N TYR A 503 -38.52 -6.62 1.50
CA TYR A 503 -38.72 -5.17 1.34
C TYR A 503 -40.15 -4.70 1.15
N SER A 504 -41.09 -5.57 0.78
CA SER A 504 -42.46 -5.17 0.46
C SER A 504 -43.25 -4.63 1.66
N SER A 505 -42.77 -4.87 2.89
CA SER A 505 -43.39 -4.46 4.16
C SER A 505 -42.70 -3.27 4.85
N LEU A 506 -41.53 -2.83 4.36
CA LEU A 506 -40.67 -1.84 5.04
C LEU A 506 -40.83 -0.42 4.45
N THR A 507 -40.62 0.60 5.28
CA THR A 507 -40.59 2.00 4.83
C THR A 507 -39.33 2.31 4.00
N ALA A 508 -39.30 3.45 3.29
CA ALA A 508 -38.19 3.78 2.39
C ALA A 508 -36.82 3.93 3.08
N GLU A 509 -36.79 4.35 4.35
CA GLU A 509 -35.55 4.48 5.12
C GLU A 509 -35.10 3.15 5.72
N GLU A 510 -36.03 2.35 6.22
CA GLU A 510 -35.75 0.99 6.70
C GLU A 510 -35.30 0.08 5.55
N LYS A 511 -35.86 0.27 4.35
CA LYS A 511 -35.40 -0.42 3.13
C LYS A 511 -33.91 -0.15 2.87
N LYS A 512 -33.43 1.08 3.08
CA LYS A 512 -32.01 1.43 2.88
C LYS A 512 -31.10 0.73 3.90
N LYS A 513 -31.52 0.60 5.15
CA LYS A 513 -30.80 -0.14 6.19
C LYS A 513 -30.82 -1.65 5.90
N SER A 514 -31.98 -2.18 5.52
CA SER A 514 -32.17 -3.59 5.20
C SER A 514 -31.38 -4.04 3.96
N ILE A 515 -31.11 -3.14 3.00
CA ILE A 515 -30.19 -3.42 1.87
C ILE A 515 -28.77 -3.74 2.37
N ILE A 516 -28.31 -3.04 3.40
CA ILE A 516 -26.97 -3.24 3.99
C ILE A 516 -26.97 -4.52 4.86
N GLU A 517 -28.04 -4.79 5.60
CA GLU A 517 -28.19 -6.03 6.37
C GLU A 517 -28.16 -7.28 5.47
N ASN A 518 -28.77 -7.20 4.29
CA ASN A 518 -28.80 -8.28 3.30
C ASN A 518 -27.52 -8.39 2.44
N TYR A 519 -26.41 -7.77 2.85
CA TYR A 519 -25.15 -7.73 2.07
C TYR A 519 -24.70 -9.12 1.59
N ASP A 520 -24.71 -10.13 2.47
CA ASP A 520 -24.22 -11.48 2.15
C ASP A 520 -25.07 -12.19 1.07
N ASN A 521 -26.34 -11.78 0.91
CA ASN A 521 -27.19 -12.25 -0.16
C ASN A 521 -26.93 -11.48 -1.46
N TRP A 522 -26.63 -10.18 -1.37
CA TRP A 522 -26.23 -9.35 -2.51
C TRP A 522 -24.87 -9.76 -3.10
N THR A 523 -23.88 -10.14 -2.27
CA THR A 523 -22.58 -10.62 -2.78
C THR A 523 -22.71 -11.86 -3.67
N LYS A 524 -23.61 -12.79 -3.31
CA LYS A 524 -23.96 -13.96 -4.14
C LYS A 524 -24.56 -13.56 -5.49
N LEU A 525 -25.32 -12.47 -5.54
CA LEU A 525 -25.87 -11.93 -6.79
C LEU A 525 -24.76 -11.35 -7.68
N PHE A 526 -23.82 -10.60 -7.11
CA PHE A 526 -22.72 -9.93 -7.83
C PHE A 526 -21.76 -10.90 -8.51
N LYS A 527 -21.54 -12.09 -7.94
CA LYS A 527 -20.60 -13.09 -8.45
C LYS A 527 -20.80 -13.38 -9.95
N GLY A 528 -19.85 -12.98 -10.80
CA GLY A 528 -19.89 -13.22 -12.25
C GLY A 528 -20.46 -12.09 -13.10
N GLU A 529 -21.07 -11.04 -12.50
CA GLU A 529 -21.35 -9.78 -13.18
C GLU A 529 -20.30 -8.71 -12.85
N LEU A 530 -19.90 -8.66 -11.58
CA LEU A 530 -18.87 -7.79 -11.05
C LEU A 530 -17.77 -8.65 -10.42
N HIS A 531 -16.54 -8.16 -10.48
CA HIS A 531 -15.44 -8.73 -9.71
C HIS A 531 -15.55 -8.30 -8.25
N ASP A 532 -15.71 -6.99 -8.05
CA ASP A 532 -15.63 -6.34 -6.75
C ASP A 532 -16.81 -5.39 -6.56
N ASN A 533 -17.08 -4.99 -5.31
CA ASN A 533 -18.14 -4.05 -4.95
C ASN A 533 -17.64 -2.96 -3.98
N PRO A 534 -18.36 -1.82 -3.83
CA PRO A 534 -17.90 -0.69 -3.03
C PRO A 534 -17.70 -0.97 -1.53
N LEU A 535 -18.35 -2.02 -0.99
CA LEU A 535 -18.26 -2.42 0.42
C LEU A 535 -17.40 -3.68 0.62
N SER A 536 -16.70 -4.15 -0.40
CA SER A 536 -15.73 -5.25 -0.23
C SER A 536 -14.55 -4.76 0.60
N ASP A 537 -13.86 -5.68 1.27
CA ASP A 537 -12.64 -5.33 1.99
C ASP A 537 -11.53 -4.89 1.00
N PRO A 538 -11.01 -3.66 1.11
CA PRO A 538 -9.93 -3.18 0.26
C PRO A 538 -8.56 -3.83 0.56
N TYR A 539 -8.39 -4.47 1.71
CA TYR A 539 -7.13 -5.02 2.19
C TYR A 539 -6.99 -6.54 1.98
N GLU A 540 -8.08 -7.25 1.69
CA GLU A 540 -8.04 -8.69 1.40
C GLU A 540 -7.50 -9.03 0.01
N ASP A 541 -7.80 -8.19 -1.00
CA ASP A 541 -7.38 -8.47 -2.38
C ASP A 541 -5.93 -8.00 -2.62
N GLU A 542 -5.04 -8.99 -2.81
CA GLU A 542 -3.61 -8.79 -3.12
C GLU A 542 -3.39 -7.89 -4.35
N LEU A 543 -4.36 -7.82 -5.28
CA LEU A 543 -4.31 -6.96 -6.46
C LEU A 543 -4.10 -5.48 -6.10
N TYR A 544 -4.68 -5.04 -4.98
CA TYR A 544 -4.60 -3.65 -4.54
C TYR A 544 -3.43 -3.38 -3.60
N LYS A 545 -2.88 -4.42 -2.95
CA LYS A 545 -1.89 -4.34 -1.87
C LYS A 545 -0.67 -3.46 -2.18
N LEU A 546 0.01 -3.69 -3.30
CA LEU A 546 1.30 -3.02 -3.58
C LEU A 546 1.19 -1.49 -3.64
N ARG A 547 0.10 -0.98 -4.23
CA ARG A 547 -0.10 0.46 -4.48
C ARG A 547 -1.10 1.12 -3.53
N SER A 548 -1.72 0.35 -2.65
CA SER A 548 -2.58 0.86 -1.58
C SER A 548 -1.78 1.75 -0.64
N GLN A 549 -2.33 2.87 -0.22
CA GLN A 549 -1.82 3.67 0.89
C GLN A 549 -2.69 3.40 2.11
N GLU A 550 -2.25 2.49 2.98
CA GLU A 550 -3.05 2.01 4.11
C GLU A 550 -3.28 3.10 5.14
N PHE A 551 -2.27 3.93 5.38
CA PHE A 551 -2.32 4.98 6.41
C PHE A 551 -3.13 6.21 5.99
N PHE A 552 -3.61 6.27 4.74
CA PHE A 552 -4.38 7.42 4.23
C PHE A 552 -5.77 7.45 4.86
N ILE A 553 -6.17 8.62 5.38
CA ILE A 553 -7.51 8.80 5.96
C ILE A 553 -8.38 9.80 5.19
N SER A 554 -7.79 10.84 4.59
CA SER A 554 -8.56 11.86 3.86
C SER A 554 -7.70 12.73 2.97
N ARG A 555 -8.31 13.21 1.88
CA ARG A 555 -7.78 14.23 0.98
C ARG A 555 -8.70 15.43 0.98
N ILE A 556 -8.14 16.60 1.27
CA ILE A 556 -8.89 17.85 1.36
C ILE A 556 -8.46 18.78 0.24
N PRO A 557 -9.37 19.14 -0.69
CA PRO A 557 -9.06 20.05 -1.78
C PRO A 557 -8.45 21.36 -1.27
N GLN A 558 -7.41 21.87 -1.95
CA GLN A 558 -6.69 23.11 -1.61
C GLN A 558 -5.95 23.11 -0.25
N VAL A 559 -5.95 21.98 0.47
CA VAL A 559 -5.25 21.83 1.74
C VAL A 559 -4.15 20.80 1.56
N GLY A 560 -4.49 19.52 1.46
CA GLY A 560 -3.54 18.43 1.31
C GLY A 560 -4.12 17.11 1.79
N ASP A 561 -3.24 16.18 2.15
CA ASP A 561 -3.58 14.83 2.54
C ASP A 561 -3.33 14.59 4.03
N PHE A 562 -4.11 13.71 4.65
CA PHE A 562 -4.00 13.34 6.05
C PHE A 562 -3.75 11.84 6.19
N TYR A 563 -2.88 11.48 7.12
CA TYR A 563 -2.44 10.12 7.36
C TYR A 563 -2.42 9.77 8.86
N ILE A 564 -2.76 8.53 9.19
CA ILE A 564 -2.58 7.93 10.53
C ILE A 564 -1.75 6.64 10.37
N PRO A 565 -0.44 6.67 10.65
CA PRO A 565 0.40 5.47 10.64
C PRO A 565 0.00 4.49 11.74
N ARG A 566 -0.51 3.32 11.33
CA ARG A 566 -0.82 2.18 12.21
C ARG A 566 -0.46 0.88 11.49
N LEU A 567 0.31 0.01 12.12
CA LEU A 567 0.73 -1.24 11.47
C LEU A 567 -0.34 -2.34 11.54
N HIS A 568 0.00 -3.49 10.95
CA HIS A 568 -0.78 -4.73 10.98
C HIS A 568 -2.08 -4.67 10.15
N SER A 569 -2.00 -4.09 8.95
CA SER A 569 -3.11 -4.10 7.97
C SER A 569 -3.27 -5.45 7.28
N TYR A 570 -2.19 -6.20 7.13
CA TYR A 570 -2.17 -7.51 6.49
C TYR A 570 -1.68 -8.56 7.51
N SER A 571 -2.40 -9.68 7.61
CA SER A 571 -2.04 -10.77 8.53
C SER A 571 -2.61 -12.12 8.05
N ASP A 572 -1.93 -13.21 8.40
CA ASP A 572 -2.41 -14.58 8.16
C ASP A 572 -3.54 -14.97 9.13
N SER A 573 -3.62 -14.28 10.28
CA SER A 573 -4.68 -14.45 11.28
C SER A 573 -5.41 -13.13 11.49
N PRO A 574 -6.69 -13.01 11.08
CA PRO A 574 -7.41 -11.75 11.18
C PRO A 574 -7.54 -11.33 12.65
N VAL A 575 -6.87 -10.26 13.03
CA VAL A 575 -7.08 -9.59 14.32
C VAL A 575 -8.46 -8.94 14.29
N SER A 576 -9.36 -9.42 15.15
CA SER A 576 -10.78 -9.03 15.15
C SER A 576 -11.02 -7.54 15.45
N VAL A 577 -10.01 -6.84 15.95
CA VAL A 577 -10.02 -5.42 16.33
C VAL A 577 -9.21 -4.52 15.40
N SER A 578 -8.79 -5.01 14.23
CA SER A 578 -8.11 -4.18 13.23
C SER A 578 -9.07 -3.15 12.62
N THR A 579 -8.60 -1.90 12.48
CA THR A 579 -9.32 -0.84 11.75
C THR A 579 -9.19 -0.96 10.23
N TYR A 580 -8.31 -1.85 9.75
CA TYR A 580 -8.09 -2.12 8.35
C TYR A 580 -9.02 -3.23 7.87
N THR A 581 -10.27 -2.87 7.62
CA THR A 581 -11.31 -3.82 7.20
C THR A 581 -12.32 -3.16 6.24
N ASP A 582 -13.34 -3.91 5.83
CA ASP A 582 -14.47 -3.41 5.05
C ASP A 582 -15.26 -2.35 5.82
N LEU A 583 -15.93 -1.45 5.08
CA LEU A 583 -16.61 -0.31 5.68
C LEU A 583 -17.71 -0.74 6.68
N ARG A 584 -18.40 -1.86 6.44
CA ARG A 584 -19.47 -2.34 7.32
C ARG A 584 -18.88 -2.82 8.65
N SER A 585 -17.84 -3.63 8.61
CA SER A 585 -17.16 -4.09 9.83
C SER A 585 -16.50 -2.93 10.58
N LEU A 586 -15.91 -1.97 9.86
CA LEU A 586 -15.32 -0.77 10.46
C LEU A 586 -16.37 0.09 11.17
N GLU A 587 -17.50 0.43 10.54
CA GLU A 587 -18.56 1.21 11.21
C GLU A 587 -19.13 0.48 12.43
N ASN A 588 -19.35 -0.84 12.33
CA ASN A 588 -19.80 -1.65 13.46
C ASN A 588 -18.78 -1.68 14.61
N LEU A 589 -17.48 -1.75 14.30
CA LEU A 589 -16.41 -1.73 15.29
C LEU A 589 -16.38 -0.39 16.02
N LEU A 590 -16.36 0.71 15.26
CA LEU A 590 -16.35 2.07 15.81
C LEU A 590 -17.58 2.36 16.68
N ASP A 591 -18.77 1.92 16.24
CA ASP A 591 -20.00 2.10 17.01
C ASP A 591 -20.00 1.33 18.33
N LYS A 592 -19.42 0.13 18.37
CA LYS A 592 -19.32 -0.64 19.63
C LYS A 592 -18.37 -0.01 20.64
N PHE A 593 -17.28 0.61 20.20
CA PHE A 593 -16.40 1.39 21.09
C PHE A 593 -17.06 2.69 21.54
N ASN A 594 -17.77 3.38 20.64
CA ASN A 594 -18.51 4.60 20.97
C ASN A 594 -19.67 4.34 21.95
N ASP A 595 -20.36 3.20 21.83
CA ASP A 595 -21.40 2.75 22.77
C ASP A 595 -20.83 2.25 24.11
N GLY A 596 -19.50 2.11 24.25
CA GLY A 596 -18.86 1.52 25.43
C GLY A 596 -19.05 0.00 25.58
N LYS A 597 -19.50 -0.71 24.53
CA LYS A 597 -19.64 -2.18 24.53
C LYS A 597 -18.29 -2.89 24.44
N TYR A 598 -17.35 -2.28 23.72
CA TYR A 598 -15.97 -2.74 23.65
C TYR A 598 -15.10 -1.80 24.47
N ASP A 599 -14.33 -2.41 25.36
CA ASP A 599 -13.45 -1.71 26.30
C ASP A 599 -12.00 -2.20 26.11
N THR A 600 -11.07 -1.59 26.83
CA THR A 600 -9.65 -1.92 26.90
C THR A 600 -9.42 -3.42 27.16
N HIS A 601 -10.24 -4.02 28.02
CA HIS A 601 -10.19 -5.47 28.26
C HIS A 601 -10.54 -6.29 27.02
N TYR A 602 -11.57 -5.90 26.26
CA TYR A 602 -11.94 -6.59 25.02
C TYR A 602 -10.81 -6.54 23.99
N LEU A 603 -10.08 -5.42 23.92
CA LEU A 603 -8.86 -5.32 23.11
C LEU A 603 -7.80 -6.32 23.57
N PHE A 604 -7.56 -6.43 24.89
CA PHE A 604 -6.59 -7.37 25.44
C PHE A 604 -6.94 -8.84 25.12
N GLU A 605 -8.21 -9.24 25.27
CA GLU A 605 -8.68 -10.59 24.96
C GLU A 605 -8.51 -10.96 23.48
N ASN A 606 -8.68 -9.98 22.59
CA ASN A 606 -8.67 -10.16 21.15
C ASN A 606 -7.32 -9.82 20.49
N PHE A 607 -6.21 -9.98 21.22
CA PHE A 607 -4.85 -9.72 20.73
C PHE A 607 -4.65 -8.29 20.19
N GLY A 608 -5.32 -7.30 20.78
CA GLY A 608 -5.15 -5.88 20.43
C GLY A 608 -3.72 -5.38 20.61
N GLN A 609 -2.90 -6.05 21.42
CA GLN A 609 -1.46 -5.77 21.56
C GLN A 609 -0.63 -6.05 20.29
N ALA A 610 -1.18 -6.81 19.33
CA ALA A 610 -0.57 -7.00 18.02
C ALA A 610 -0.66 -5.72 17.15
N LEU A 611 -1.59 -4.81 17.49
CA LEU A 611 -1.74 -3.52 16.83
C LEU A 611 -0.91 -2.46 17.55
N SER A 612 -0.47 -1.46 16.80
CA SER A 612 0.24 -0.29 17.35
C SER A 612 -0.65 0.45 18.35
N SER A 613 -0.21 0.57 19.60
CA SER A 613 -1.01 1.19 20.67
C SER A 613 -1.05 2.72 20.56
N GLN A 614 0.10 3.34 20.27
CA GLN A 614 0.21 4.79 20.07
C GLN A 614 -0.03 5.15 18.60
N PHE A 615 -0.41 6.40 18.34
CA PHE A 615 -0.68 6.89 16.99
C PHE A 615 -0.29 8.37 16.85
N LYS A 616 -0.01 8.81 15.63
CA LYS A 616 0.06 10.24 15.29
C LYS A 616 -0.92 10.56 14.17
N LEU A 617 -1.41 11.79 14.13
CA LEU A 617 -2.10 12.32 12.96
C LEU A 617 -1.15 13.23 12.20
N LEU A 618 -0.87 12.88 10.96
CA LEU A 618 0.05 13.60 10.09
C LEU A 618 -0.71 14.31 8.97
N TYR A 619 -0.36 15.57 8.75
CA TYR A 619 -0.75 16.36 7.60
C TYR A 619 0.41 16.43 6.60
N HIS A 620 0.12 16.15 5.34
CA HIS A 620 1.07 16.22 4.24
C HIS A 620 0.66 17.31 3.27
N ASP A 621 1.53 18.30 3.11
CA ASP A 621 1.38 19.41 2.17
C ASP A 621 1.69 18.96 0.73
N THR A 622 0.82 18.10 0.20
CA THR A 622 0.89 17.58 -1.17
C THR A 622 0.78 18.67 -2.24
N PRO A 623 -0.02 19.74 -2.11
CA PRO A 623 -0.07 20.79 -3.12
C PRO A 623 1.27 21.50 -3.29
N THR A 624 1.94 21.88 -2.19
CA THR A 624 3.25 22.53 -2.27
C THR A 624 4.27 21.58 -2.87
N LEU A 625 4.30 20.31 -2.42
CA LEU A 625 5.19 19.29 -2.96
C LEU A 625 5.03 19.11 -4.47
N ILE A 626 3.79 19.01 -4.98
CA ILE A 626 3.50 18.86 -6.41
C ILE A 626 3.92 20.12 -7.18
N SER A 627 3.67 21.31 -6.62
CA SER A 627 4.05 22.58 -7.26
C SER A 627 5.57 22.75 -7.33
N ASP A 628 6.29 22.26 -6.32
CA ASP A 628 7.75 22.28 -6.26
C ASP A 628 8.37 21.21 -7.15
N MET A 629 7.74 20.04 -7.29
CA MET A 629 8.14 19.02 -8.28
C MET A 629 8.06 19.54 -9.73
N GLY A 630 7.16 20.49 -10.01
CA GLY A 630 7.06 21.14 -11.32
C GLY A 630 8.14 22.18 -11.58
N LYS A 631 8.95 22.56 -10.58
CA LYS A 631 9.99 23.60 -10.70
C LYS A 631 11.38 22.95 -10.66
N PRO A 632 12.35 23.43 -11.46
CA PRO A 632 13.71 22.84 -11.52
C PRO A 632 14.60 23.19 -10.31
N ARG A 633 14.16 24.03 -9.36
CA ARG A 633 14.95 24.38 -8.16
C ARG A 633 14.78 23.34 -7.06
N ALA A 634 15.91 22.90 -6.52
CA ALA A 634 16.04 21.75 -5.63
C ALA A 634 15.13 21.82 -4.39
N LYS A 635 14.49 20.68 -4.09
CA LYS A 635 13.69 20.37 -2.90
C LYS A 635 14.44 20.47 -1.56
N LYS A 636 15.70 20.90 -1.59
CA LYS A 636 16.66 20.69 -0.51
C LYS A 636 16.26 21.50 0.73
N GLY A 637 16.08 20.80 1.85
CA GLY A 637 15.72 21.40 3.15
C GLY A 637 14.27 21.84 3.32
N LYS A 638 13.36 21.54 2.37
CA LYS A 638 11.93 21.84 2.52
C LYS A 638 11.19 20.76 3.29
N VAL A 639 10.26 21.16 4.14
CA VAL A 639 9.42 20.25 4.94
C VAL A 639 7.98 20.27 4.43
N TYR A 640 7.43 19.10 4.17
CA TYR A 640 6.05 18.92 3.70
C TYR A 640 5.18 18.15 4.70
N TRP A 641 5.79 17.59 5.74
CA TRP A 641 5.12 16.77 6.75
C TRP A 641 4.99 17.53 8.06
N TYR A 642 3.79 17.52 8.60
CA TYR A 642 3.44 18.18 9.84
C TYR A 642 2.65 17.23 10.72
N GLU A 643 2.97 17.22 12.00
CA GLU A 643 2.17 16.57 13.02
C GLU A 643 1.01 17.47 13.41
N MET A 644 -0.17 16.87 13.62
CA MET A 644 -1.37 17.56 14.10
C MET A 644 -1.75 17.13 15.52
N CYS A 645 -1.49 15.88 15.88
CA CYS A 645 -1.70 15.32 17.22
C CYS A 645 -0.82 14.07 17.44
N GLN A 646 -0.56 13.74 18.71
CA GLN A 646 0.28 12.61 19.14
C GLN A 646 -0.42 11.64 20.11
N ASP A 647 -1.57 12.02 20.65
CA ASP A 647 -2.34 11.22 21.59
C ASP A 647 -3.84 11.50 21.49
N SER A 648 -4.65 10.77 22.25
CA SER A 648 -6.11 10.95 22.26
C SER A 648 -6.54 12.34 22.74
N ASN A 649 -5.80 12.96 23.67
CA ASN A 649 -6.14 14.28 24.21
C ASN A 649 -5.92 15.38 23.17
N THR A 650 -4.74 15.41 22.54
CA THR A 650 -4.42 16.35 21.46
C THR A 650 -5.27 16.10 20.20
N LEU A 651 -5.79 14.89 20.02
CA LEU A 651 -6.78 14.59 18.97
C LEU A 651 -8.11 15.32 19.23
N LEU A 652 -8.61 15.38 20.47
CA LEU A 652 -9.82 16.15 20.81
C LEU A 652 -9.60 17.65 20.55
N GLU A 653 -8.47 18.20 20.97
CA GLU A 653 -8.11 19.59 20.70
C GLU A 653 -8.08 19.88 19.19
N PHE A 654 -7.57 18.93 18.39
CA PHE A 654 -7.59 19.06 16.95
C PHE A 654 -8.99 18.97 16.35
N ILE A 655 -9.84 18.07 16.86
CA ILE A 655 -11.25 17.94 16.45
C ILE A 655 -12.02 19.23 16.72
N ASP A 656 -11.80 19.86 17.87
CA ASP A 656 -12.39 21.16 18.23
C ASP A 656 -11.82 22.28 17.35
N PHE A 657 -10.53 22.21 17.02
CA PHE A 657 -9.91 23.14 16.08
C PHE A 657 -10.52 23.06 14.66
N LEU A 658 -10.93 21.87 14.22
CA LEU A 658 -11.57 21.67 12.91
C LEU A 658 -12.91 22.40 12.80
N ASP A 659 -13.66 22.57 13.89
CA ASP A 659 -14.96 23.27 13.88
C ASP A 659 -14.83 24.71 13.39
N TYR A 660 -13.76 25.42 13.79
CA TYR A 660 -13.48 26.76 13.28
C TYR A 660 -13.31 26.78 11.76
N LYS A 661 -12.74 25.74 11.16
CA LYS A 661 -12.47 25.66 9.71
C LYS A 661 -13.70 25.24 8.91
N ILE A 662 -14.56 24.42 9.50
CA ILE A 662 -15.80 23.94 8.89
C ILE A 662 -16.87 25.05 8.88
N ALA A 663 -16.88 25.90 9.91
CA ALA A 663 -17.81 27.02 10.03
C ALA A 663 -17.80 27.89 8.76
N SER A 664 -18.99 28.17 8.23
CA SER A 664 -19.14 29.11 7.12
C SER A 664 -19.09 30.53 7.68
N PRO A 665 -18.24 31.43 7.14
CA PRO A 665 -18.17 32.80 7.64
C PRO A 665 -19.52 33.50 7.41
N VAL A 666 -20.19 33.84 8.51
CA VAL A 666 -21.43 34.65 8.51
C VAL A 666 -21.05 36.10 8.27
N GLU A 667 -21.77 36.79 7.37
CA GLU A 667 -21.55 38.22 7.14
C GLU A 667 -21.98 39.01 8.38
N LYS A 668 -21.06 39.78 8.99
CA LYS A 668 -21.48 40.95 9.77
C LYS A 668 -22.08 41.95 8.75
N PRO A 669 -23.33 42.41 8.90
CA PRO A 669 -23.87 43.44 8.02
C PRO A 669 -22.98 44.68 8.15
N LYS A 670 -22.42 45.15 7.03
CA LYS A 670 -21.62 46.38 7.01
C LYS A 670 -22.51 47.54 7.46
N LYS A 671 -22.43 47.94 8.73
CA LYS A 671 -22.87 49.27 9.17
C LYS A 671 -22.07 50.27 8.36
N LYS A 672 -22.74 50.95 7.42
CA LYS A 672 -22.25 52.20 6.85
C LYS A 672 -22.12 53.17 8.02
N VAL A 673 -20.91 53.34 8.55
CA VAL A 673 -20.62 54.48 9.41
C VAL A 673 -20.60 55.68 8.47
N LYS A 674 -21.71 56.44 8.47
CA LYS A 674 -21.66 57.84 8.10
C LYS A 674 -20.86 58.53 9.19
N GLU A 675 -19.71 59.08 8.82
CA GLU A 675 -19.09 60.15 9.58
C GLU A 675 -20.02 61.37 9.48
N GLU A 676 -20.77 61.64 10.53
CA GLU A 676 -21.24 62.99 10.83
C GLU A 676 -20.78 63.33 12.23
N VAL A 677 -20.07 64.46 12.26
CA VAL A 677 -19.48 65.16 13.39
C VAL A 677 -20.57 65.58 14.36
N GLU A 678 -20.38 65.37 15.66
CA GLU A 678 -20.57 66.38 16.72
C GLU A 678 -20.34 65.81 18.13
N ASN A 679 -19.28 66.31 18.75
CA ASN A 679 -19.20 66.88 20.09
C ASN A 679 -19.96 66.26 21.29
N ASN A 680 -19.16 66.15 22.37
CA ASN A 680 -19.48 66.45 23.77
C ASN A 680 -19.76 65.30 24.77
N THR A 681 -18.72 65.07 25.59
CA THR A 681 -18.68 65.08 27.06
C THR A 681 -19.49 64.07 27.88
N SER A 682 -18.73 63.21 28.59
CA SER A 682 -18.77 62.93 30.04
C SER A 682 -20.09 62.44 30.68
N GLU A 683 -20.08 61.23 31.26
CA GLU A 683 -19.94 61.03 32.72
C GLU A 683 -20.21 59.57 33.14
N ASN A 684 -19.66 59.26 34.31
CA ASN A 684 -19.51 57.97 34.96
C ASN A 684 -20.78 57.55 35.75
N LEU A 685 -21.12 56.27 35.65
CA LEU A 685 -21.51 55.31 36.70
C LEU A 685 -22.41 55.68 37.92
N GLN A 686 -23.40 54.79 38.12
CA GLN A 686 -23.88 54.13 39.36
C GLN A 686 -24.95 54.81 40.26
N ALA A 687 -26.11 54.16 40.46
CA ALA A 687 -26.36 53.25 41.62
C ALA A 687 -27.87 53.03 41.99
N ILE A 688 -28.37 51.77 41.84
CA ILE A 688 -29.21 50.89 42.73
C ILE A 688 -30.65 51.35 43.18
N PRO A 689 -31.53 50.51 43.82
CA PRO A 689 -32.24 49.23 43.49
C PRO A 689 -33.81 49.32 43.52
N GLU A 690 -34.57 48.29 43.08
CA GLU A 690 -35.50 47.47 43.92
C GLU A 690 -36.47 46.53 43.17
N ALA A 691 -36.71 45.39 43.83
CA ALA A 691 -37.40 44.13 43.54
C ALA A 691 -38.85 44.12 42.97
N LYS A 692 -39.17 43.07 42.16
CA LYS A 692 -40.08 41.94 42.51
C LYS A 692 -40.39 41.03 41.30
N GLU A 693 -40.19 39.73 41.49
CA GLU A 693 -40.79 38.60 40.74
C GLU A 693 -42.30 38.47 41.03
N PRO A 694 -43.16 37.93 40.11
CA PRO A 694 -43.14 36.51 39.73
C PRO A 694 -43.44 36.17 38.25
N GLU A 695 -42.91 35.02 37.82
CA GLU A 695 -43.28 34.22 36.62
C GLU A 695 -44.76 33.72 36.67
N PRO A 696 -45.40 33.22 35.56
CA PRO A 696 -44.77 32.48 34.45
C PRO A 696 -45.35 32.67 33.02
N GLU A 697 -44.68 32.00 32.07
CA GLU A 697 -45.08 31.53 30.74
C GLU A 697 -44.77 32.37 29.47
N ASN A 698 -43.77 31.84 28.74
CA ASN A 698 -43.68 31.64 27.28
C ASN A 698 -43.25 32.79 26.33
N VAL A 699 -42.30 32.39 25.47
CA VAL A 699 -41.97 32.85 24.10
C VAL A 699 -40.74 33.78 23.93
N GLU A 700 -39.77 33.22 23.19
CA GLU A 700 -38.76 33.86 22.31
C GLU A 700 -37.52 34.58 22.88
N THR A 701 -36.42 33.82 22.88
CA THR A 701 -35.11 34.12 22.25
C THR A 701 -34.66 35.58 22.11
N ASP A 702 -33.60 35.95 22.84
CA ASP A 702 -32.50 36.77 22.29
C ASP A 702 -31.25 36.73 23.19
N VAL A 703 -30.32 35.83 22.85
CA VAL A 703 -28.97 35.81 23.43
C VAL A 703 -28.11 36.83 22.67
N LYS A 704 -27.76 37.93 23.35
CA LYS A 704 -26.77 38.90 22.88
C LYS A 704 -25.39 38.24 22.86
N ASN A 705 -24.79 38.22 21.66
CA ASN A 705 -23.42 37.80 21.39
C ASN A 705 -22.40 38.72 22.07
N GLU A 706 -21.57 38.17 22.94
CA GLU A 706 -20.23 38.68 23.24
C GLU A 706 -19.27 38.28 22.10
N GLU A 707 -18.39 39.19 21.73
CA GLU A 707 -17.40 39.03 20.65
C GLU A 707 -16.26 38.08 21.06
N PRO A 708 -15.65 37.32 20.12
CA PRO A 708 -14.34 36.75 20.37
C PRO A 708 -13.27 37.76 19.88
N GLU A 709 -13.14 38.90 20.55
CA GLU A 709 -11.91 39.71 20.50
C GLU A 709 -10.94 39.22 21.58
N ASN A 710 -10.39 38.02 21.35
CA ASN A 710 -9.16 37.55 21.99
C ASN A 710 -8.36 36.81 20.92
N LEU A 711 -7.53 37.54 20.19
CA LEU A 711 -6.56 36.99 19.24
C LEU A 711 -5.40 36.38 20.04
N ASP A 712 -5.57 35.14 20.50
CA ASP A 712 -4.42 34.30 20.84
C ASP A 712 -3.49 34.26 19.60
N PRO A 713 -2.25 34.76 19.67
CA PRO A 713 -1.30 34.67 18.55
C PRO A 713 -0.86 33.22 18.26
N THR A 714 -1.21 32.30 19.17
CA THR A 714 -0.84 30.89 19.20
C THR A 714 -1.75 30.01 18.34
N ILE A 715 -3.05 30.32 18.23
CA ILE A 715 -4.04 29.50 17.50
C ILE A 715 -4.75 30.34 16.44
N ASN A 716 -4.70 29.91 15.18
CA ASN A 716 -5.48 30.53 14.12
C ASN A 716 -6.95 30.08 14.18
N LYS A 717 -7.79 30.77 14.96
CA LYS A 717 -9.24 30.49 15.06
C LYS A 717 -10.07 31.03 13.86
N LYS A 718 -9.43 31.57 12.81
CA LYS A 718 -10.17 32.12 11.65
C LYS A 718 -10.77 31.01 10.78
N PRO A 719 -12.01 31.17 10.29
CA PRO A 719 -12.63 30.19 9.41
C PRO A 719 -12.00 30.15 8.03
N LEU A 720 -12.25 29.06 7.30
CA LEU A 720 -11.80 28.96 5.90
C LEU A 720 -12.46 30.05 5.04
N PRO A 721 -11.77 30.56 4.00
CA PRO A 721 -12.28 31.63 3.15
C PRO A 721 -13.64 31.28 2.52
N LYS A 722 -14.56 32.25 2.48
CA LYS A 722 -15.95 32.07 2.01
C LYS A 722 -16.08 31.53 0.59
N GLU A 723 -15.05 31.70 -0.24
CA GLU A 723 -15.06 31.38 -1.67
C GLU A 723 -15.56 29.95 -1.97
N SER A 724 -16.30 29.81 -3.07
CA SER A 724 -16.96 28.55 -3.46
C SER A 724 -15.99 27.38 -3.63
N ARG A 725 -14.73 27.65 -4.01
CA ARG A 725 -13.67 26.64 -4.11
C ARG A 725 -13.39 25.91 -2.79
N PHE A 726 -13.62 26.54 -1.64
CA PHE A 726 -13.43 25.93 -0.31
C PHE A 726 -14.68 25.20 0.20
N ASN A 727 -15.81 25.24 -0.50
CA ASN A 727 -17.00 24.48 -0.10
C ASN A 727 -16.76 22.96 -0.16
N ALA A 728 -16.01 22.50 -1.16
CA ALA A 728 -15.59 21.10 -1.24
C ALA A 728 -14.67 20.74 -0.05
N SER A 729 -13.72 21.63 0.28
CA SER A 729 -12.84 21.48 1.45
C SER A 729 -13.62 21.39 2.75
N ARG A 730 -14.63 22.25 2.98
CA ARG A 730 -15.50 22.20 4.19
C ARG A 730 -16.24 20.87 4.32
N ARG A 731 -16.80 20.35 3.22
CA ARG A 731 -17.48 19.05 3.22
C ARG A 731 -16.51 17.91 3.56
N LYS A 732 -15.29 17.95 3.00
CA LYS A 732 -14.25 16.95 3.27
C LYS A 732 -13.70 17.04 4.69
N LEU A 733 -13.50 18.25 5.21
CA LEU A 733 -13.13 18.49 6.61
C LEU A 733 -14.20 17.96 7.56
N LYS A 734 -15.49 18.16 7.25
CA LYS A 734 -16.58 17.58 8.03
C LYS A 734 -16.56 16.05 8.01
N GLN A 735 -16.30 15.44 6.86
CA GLN A 735 -16.15 13.98 6.76
C GLN A 735 -14.96 13.47 7.57
N LEU A 736 -13.82 14.18 7.53
CA LEU A 736 -12.65 13.87 8.34
C LEU A 736 -12.97 13.99 9.83
N GLN A 737 -13.63 15.08 10.24
CA GLN A 737 -14.02 15.29 11.63
C GLN A 737 -14.99 14.21 12.13
N ASP A 738 -16.03 13.87 11.37
CA ASP A 738 -16.98 12.80 11.69
C ASP A 738 -16.24 11.46 11.89
N TYR A 739 -15.24 11.17 11.04
CA TYR A 739 -14.43 9.95 11.16
C TYR A 739 -13.51 9.98 12.40
N LEU A 740 -12.78 11.07 12.63
CA LEU A 740 -11.88 11.21 13.77
C LEU A 740 -12.62 11.17 15.11
N LYS A 741 -13.82 11.78 15.19
CA LYS A 741 -14.69 11.71 16.38
C LYS A 741 -15.06 10.27 16.74
N ARG A 742 -15.40 9.43 15.74
CA ARG A 742 -15.70 8.01 15.97
C ARG A 742 -14.44 7.18 16.27
N LEU A 743 -13.32 7.53 15.62
CA LEU A 743 -12.04 6.84 15.81
C LEU A 743 -11.40 7.13 17.18
N TYR A 744 -11.70 8.27 17.81
CA TYR A 744 -11.18 8.66 19.11
C TYR A 744 -11.34 7.56 20.18
N HIS A 745 -12.53 6.98 20.32
CA HIS A 745 -12.81 6.00 21.38
C HIS A 745 -11.93 4.74 21.29
N ILE A 746 -11.74 4.22 20.08
CA ILE A 746 -10.88 3.04 19.88
C ILE A 746 -9.40 3.38 20.09
N LEU A 747 -8.94 4.57 19.65
CA LEU A 747 -7.57 5.01 19.86
C LEU A 747 -7.24 5.22 21.34
N HIS A 748 -8.18 5.81 22.10
CA HIS A 748 -8.06 5.98 23.54
C HIS A 748 -7.93 4.62 24.25
N ALA A 749 -8.77 3.65 23.89
CA ALA A 749 -8.68 2.29 24.43
C ALA A 749 -7.33 1.62 24.09
N PHE A 750 -6.75 1.86 22.91
CA PHE A 750 -5.40 1.36 22.58
C PHE A 750 -4.29 2.00 23.41
N GLU A 751 -4.39 3.29 23.73
CA GLU A 751 -3.42 3.96 24.61
C GLU A 751 -3.53 3.45 26.05
N GLN A 752 -4.75 3.25 26.55
CA GLN A 752 -5.00 2.63 27.86
C GLN A 752 -4.49 1.19 27.91
N LEU A 753 -4.66 0.42 26.83
CA LEU A 753 -4.17 -0.95 26.72
C LEU A 753 -2.65 -1.04 26.97
N LYS A 754 -1.87 -0.10 26.41
CA LYS A 754 -0.41 -0.04 26.65
C LYS A 754 -0.11 0.34 28.10
N LYS A 755 -0.87 1.24 28.72
CA LYS A 755 -0.67 1.64 30.12
C LYS A 755 -0.98 0.51 31.10
N GLU A 756 -2.06 -0.22 30.88
CA GLU A 756 -2.56 -1.24 31.82
C GLU A 756 -1.92 -2.62 31.62
N TYR A 757 -1.65 -3.02 30.37
CA TYR A 757 -1.25 -4.39 30.02
C TYR A 757 0.11 -4.49 29.33
N ALA A 758 0.96 -3.45 29.40
CA ALA A 758 2.31 -3.52 28.81
C ALA A 758 3.10 -4.75 29.30
N GLY A 759 3.63 -5.52 28.36
CA GLY A 759 4.47 -6.69 28.65
C GLY A 759 3.73 -7.93 29.14
N MET A 760 2.39 -7.91 29.24
CA MET A 760 1.59 -9.09 29.58
C MET A 760 1.15 -9.83 28.31
N LYS A 761 1.40 -11.13 28.23
CA LYS A 761 0.85 -11.98 27.15
C LYS A 761 -0.57 -12.42 27.49
N SER A 762 -1.47 -12.38 26.50
CA SER A 762 -2.84 -12.88 26.58
C SER A 762 -2.89 -14.42 26.57
N GLY A 763 -2.42 -15.03 27.65
CA GLY A 763 -2.52 -16.47 27.90
C GLY A 763 -3.89 -16.86 28.46
N LYS A 764 -4.33 -18.12 28.22
CA LYS A 764 -5.63 -18.61 28.75
C LYS A 764 -5.76 -18.46 30.28
N ARG A 765 -4.65 -18.63 31.02
CA ARG A 765 -4.61 -18.49 32.49
C ARG A 765 -4.66 -17.02 32.92
N THR A 766 -3.90 -16.15 32.26
CA THR A 766 -3.86 -14.72 32.58
C THR A 766 -5.19 -14.05 32.25
N LEU A 767 -5.79 -14.35 31.09
CA LEU A 767 -7.12 -13.87 30.69
C LEU A 767 -8.20 -14.21 31.72
N ARG A 768 -8.27 -15.48 32.17
CA ARG A 768 -9.22 -15.90 33.21
C ARG A 768 -9.02 -15.16 34.54
N ARG A 769 -7.77 -14.85 34.91
CA ARG A 769 -7.45 -14.12 36.14
C ARG A 769 -7.87 -12.65 36.04
N ILE A 770 -7.59 -12.00 34.90
CA ILE A 770 -7.94 -10.61 34.64
C ILE A 770 -9.47 -10.44 34.59
N GLN A 771 -10.17 -11.31 33.87
CA GLN A 771 -11.63 -11.29 33.80
C GLN A 771 -12.27 -11.40 35.18
N ARG A 772 -11.71 -12.24 36.06
CA ARG A 772 -12.15 -12.32 37.47
C ARG A 772 -11.92 -11.01 38.22
N ARG A 773 -10.73 -10.41 38.14
CA ARG A 773 -10.42 -9.12 38.80
C ARG A 773 -11.39 -8.01 38.40
N ILE A 774 -11.73 -7.91 37.12
CA ILE A 774 -12.71 -6.93 36.62
C ILE A 774 -14.11 -7.20 37.19
N THR A 775 -14.51 -8.48 37.28
CA THR A 775 -15.81 -8.87 37.84
C THR A 775 -15.88 -8.58 39.35
N TYR A 776 -14.75 -8.66 40.07
CA TYR A 776 -14.68 -8.38 41.50
C TYR A 776 -14.51 -6.90 41.84
N ASN A 777 -14.06 -6.04 40.92
CA ASN A 777 -14.02 -4.59 41.13
C ASN A 777 -15.42 -3.92 41.19
N ASP A 778 -16.48 -4.63 40.79
CA ASP A 778 -17.88 -4.18 40.93
C ASP A 778 -18.50 -4.60 42.29
N SER A 779 -17.74 -5.32 43.12
CA SER A 779 -18.12 -5.73 44.47
C SER A 779 -16.98 -5.40 45.45
N ASP A 780 -17.09 -4.26 46.13
CA ASP A 780 -16.25 -3.85 47.26
C ASP A 780 -15.66 -5.03 48.03
N PHE A 781 -14.32 -5.19 48.05
CA PHE A 781 -13.51 -5.54 49.22
C PHE A 781 -12.00 -5.56 48.91
N ASP A 782 -11.30 -4.66 49.60
CA ASP A 782 -9.94 -4.63 50.16
C ASP A 782 -8.70 -5.14 49.40
N GLU A 783 -7.74 -4.21 49.35
CA GLU A 783 -6.30 -4.37 49.15
C GLU A 783 -5.72 -5.43 50.09
N ASP A 784 -5.29 -6.57 49.55
CA ASP A 784 -4.16 -7.36 50.08
C ASP A 784 -3.94 -8.58 49.16
N ASP A 785 -3.03 -8.46 48.18
CA ASP A 785 -2.31 -9.60 47.60
C ASP A 785 -1.19 -9.11 46.64
N GLU A 786 -0.30 -8.29 47.17
CA GLU A 786 1.06 -8.14 46.63
C GLU A 786 1.97 -9.18 47.28
N ARG A 787 1.96 -10.40 46.75
CA ARG A 787 3.06 -11.38 46.83
C ARG A 787 2.71 -12.60 45.99
N ASP A 788 3.38 -12.75 44.86
CA ASP A 788 4.04 -13.99 44.43
C ASP A 788 4.56 -13.80 43.00
N ASN A 789 5.84 -13.40 42.94
CA ASN A 789 6.73 -13.70 41.83
C ASN A 789 7.03 -15.19 41.92
N ASP A 790 6.37 -16.02 41.12
CA ASP A 790 6.82 -17.38 40.87
C ASP A 790 7.01 -17.60 39.37
N GLU A 791 8.20 -18.13 39.10
CA GLU A 791 8.85 -18.35 37.83
C GLU A 791 8.01 -19.21 36.86
N ASP A 792 7.91 -18.73 35.62
CA ASP A 792 7.35 -19.47 34.49
C ASP A 792 8.25 -20.68 34.16
N ASN A 793 7.91 -21.87 34.68
CA ASN A 793 8.38 -23.15 34.17
C ASN A 793 7.21 -23.87 33.48
N ASP A 794 7.04 -23.59 32.19
CA ASP A 794 6.23 -24.40 31.28
C ASP A 794 7.09 -25.61 30.83
N GLU A 795 7.09 -26.70 31.61
CA GLU A 795 7.46 -28.03 31.10
C GLU A 795 6.19 -28.77 30.66
N ASP A 796 6.19 -29.19 29.39
CA ASP A 796 5.11 -29.88 28.69
C ASP A 796 4.54 -31.09 29.45
N GLU A 797 3.28 -30.97 29.90
CA GLU A 797 2.53 -32.05 30.55
C GLU A 797 2.04 -33.08 29.52
N TYR A 798 2.68 -34.26 29.52
CA TYR A 798 2.22 -35.47 28.83
C TYR A 798 0.81 -35.90 29.28
N PRO A 799 -0.10 -36.31 28.36
CA PRO A 799 -1.44 -36.76 28.75
C PRO A 799 -1.41 -38.21 29.26
N ARG A 800 -1.50 -38.41 30.58
CA ARG A 800 -1.80 -39.72 31.18
C ARG A 800 -3.28 -40.08 30.98
N ALA A 801 -3.54 -40.91 29.98
CA ALA A 801 -4.83 -41.57 29.78
C ALA A 801 -5.06 -42.66 30.84
N ASN A 802 -6.01 -42.43 31.74
CA ASN A 802 -6.57 -43.45 32.63
C ASN A 802 -7.88 -43.97 32.01
N LYS A 803 -7.87 -45.17 31.43
CA LYS A 803 -9.08 -45.96 31.14
C LYS A 803 -8.92 -47.36 31.70
N LYS A 804 -9.42 -47.54 32.93
CA LYS A 804 -9.89 -48.82 33.45
C LYS A 804 -11.12 -49.25 32.65
N TYR A 805 -11.10 -50.40 32.00
CA TYR A 805 -12.23 -51.33 32.00
C TYR A 805 -11.69 -52.77 31.94
N ARG A 806 -12.38 -53.63 32.68
CA ARG A 806 -12.04 -54.98 33.13
C ARG A 806 -13.00 -55.97 32.46
N ARG A 807 -12.56 -57.23 32.27
CA ARG A 807 -13.28 -58.42 31.71
C ARG A 807 -13.19 -58.52 30.19
N GLU A 808 -12.82 -59.63 29.57
CA GLU A 808 -12.71 -61.06 29.95
C GLU A 808 -11.39 -61.66 29.45
#